data_AF-A0A8K0ISQ3-F1
#
_entry.id   AF-A0A8K0ISQ3-F1
#
_cell.length_a   1.000
_cell.length_b   1.000
_cell.length_c   1.000
_cell.angle_alpha   90.00
_cell.angle_beta   90.00
_cell.angle_gamma   90.00
#
_symmetry.space_group_name_H-M   'P 1'
#
loop_
_entity.id
_entity.type
_entity.pdbx_description
1 polymer ?
#
loop_
_entity_poly.entity_id
_entity_poly.type
_entity_poly.pdbx_seq_one_letter_code
_entity_poly.pdbx_strand_id
1 'polypeptide(L)'
;MMKDSELLPSNFHDGLPPVQIAPSSSEILNEPQISRKDAIHASSEACSIQADHTWDQREEQDHEPSPNFEDACTFTIASSKLQETEARRYVLTSELDHSQVEVGGAQRKTSKLSDHLEQVLENRSPVDTAAAFESVKEAVTKFGGHVDWKAQKAMTSQKQQHVQLQLKKIQEEIPEYKKQFEVAEDAKAEVLKQLDITNRLIQELKPSLEKAQIQEALAKQDSELADPRVKEMKRGVANDASVAANTPLEVAKERQTTAGSVLKSVKDELEALKREYVTLVYERNVAIGKAGESTFASKEIEKTLQDLTLDLITTNKSLESAQAAHLEAEGQRISATLAWKRDKLNWEKELKRAEGELQHLNEQLLLVNDLKSKLDTSSTFLFNLKSEFAAYVKAKLSQESESIKEENPADEAGETMTTLTSITAKLARTKSELEEVKANIEKAKDEVSCLRVAASSLKCELERETRALTTMRQREGLASMSVFSLEAELNRTNTELELISMKEKEAQEKMMDVPKMLQQATQEADQAKSIAHLARQEQTHAKEEAEQAKAGASIMEIRLHAALKEIEAAKASEKLALLAVKALEASEQAAGLETNDSPCGVSLPLDEYYSLSKKASEAEELANKQVISAIKQIKSAKESESRCLKMLEEANRKIEEKKKALRDAMEKAEKAKEWKLGVEQELRKWRSEHEEQPNASDGAPDLANFSYFKETGESNSLVNEEDPVSHVRPQTTSLREHLQWNETTNTMPKPKLGRRFFSPRIVISLARKKAQSSK
;
A
#
# COMPACT_ATOMS: atom_id res chain seq x y z
N MET A 1 -22.87 -46.34 -43.98
CA MET A 1 -22.97 -47.81 -43.81
C MET A 1 -22.99 -48.08 -42.32
N MET A 2 -23.86 -48.99 -41.84
CA MET A 2 -23.83 -49.76 -40.56
C MET A 2 -23.31 -49.09 -39.26
N LYS A 3 -23.95 -49.25 -38.09
CA LYS A 3 -25.03 -50.17 -37.69
C LYS A 3 -25.72 -49.71 -36.40
N ASP A 4 -26.91 -50.23 -36.18
CA ASP A 4 -27.77 -50.05 -35.00
C ASP A 4 -27.42 -51.05 -33.86
N SER A 5 -27.84 -50.74 -32.62
CA SER A 5 -28.16 -51.61 -31.45
C SER A 5 -28.00 -50.75 -30.17
N GLU A 6 -28.97 -50.38 -29.32
CA GLU A 6 -30.28 -50.93 -28.88
C GLU A 6 -30.22 -51.80 -27.60
N LEU A 7 -31.27 -51.68 -26.78
CA LEU A 7 -31.73 -52.50 -25.63
C LEU A 7 -31.43 -52.09 -24.16
N LEU A 8 -32.54 -52.01 -23.42
CA LEU A 8 -32.76 -52.01 -21.95
C LEU A 8 -32.88 -53.51 -21.48
N PRO A 9 -33.48 -53.96 -20.33
CA PRO A 9 -34.22 -53.25 -19.25
C PRO A 9 -34.08 -53.79 -17.79
N SER A 10 -34.90 -53.23 -16.86
CA SER A 10 -35.51 -53.89 -15.66
C SER A 10 -34.61 -54.33 -14.48
N ASN A 11 -35.06 -54.43 -13.21
CA ASN A 11 -36.31 -54.06 -12.50
C ASN A 11 -36.04 -54.01 -10.96
N PHE A 12 -36.95 -53.42 -10.16
CA PHE A 12 -37.60 -53.97 -8.93
C PHE A 12 -37.95 -52.95 -7.80
N HIS A 13 -39.24 -52.97 -7.40
CA HIS A 13 -39.93 -52.76 -6.09
C HIS A 13 -39.22 -52.07 -4.89
N ASP A 14 -39.90 -51.38 -3.95
CA ASP A 14 -41.32 -50.95 -3.80
C ASP A 14 -41.46 -49.93 -2.62
N GLY A 15 -42.65 -49.31 -2.46
CA GLY A 15 -43.23 -49.07 -1.12
C GLY A 15 -43.13 -47.67 -0.48
N LEU A 16 -44.27 -46.94 -0.50
CA LEU A 16 -44.64 -45.83 0.40
C LEU A 16 -45.97 -46.21 1.10
N PRO A 17 -46.47 -45.47 2.12
CA PRO A 17 -45.82 -44.78 3.24
C PRO A 17 -46.38 -45.35 4.58
N PRO A 18 -46.54 -44.57 5.68
CA PRO A 18 -47.87 -43.98 5.91
C PRO A 18 -47.90 -42.56 6.51
N VAL A 19 -49.12 -42.01 6.61
CA VAL A 19 -49.49 -40.69 7.17
C VAL A 19 -50.08 -40.86 8.57
N GLN A 20 -49.96 -39.86 9.47
CA GLN A 20 -50.97 -39.45 10.48
C GLN A 20 -50.56 -38.10 11.14
N ILE A 21 -51.33 -37.01 10.98
CA ILE A 21 -52.45 -36.48 11.81
C ILE A 21 -52.00 -35.40 12.83
N ALA A 22 -52.75 -34.29 12.88
CA ALA A 22 -52.62 -33.12 13.77
C ALA A 22 -53.72 -33.17 14.89
N PRO A 23 -54.14 -32.12 15.66
CA PRO A 23 -53.86 -30.66 15.59
C PRO A 23 -53.71 -29.92 16.95
N SER A 24 -53.68 -28.56 16.88
CA SER A 24 -54.02 -27.59 17.95
C SER A 24 -53.03 -27.44 19.14
N SER A 25 -52.97 -26.32 19.89
CA SER A 25 -53.85 -25.13 19.90
C SER A 25 -53.18 -23.84 20.39
N SER A 26 -53.70 -22.71 19.88
CA SER A 26 -54.03 -21.45 20.60
C SER A 26 -52.99 -20.56 21.30
N GLU A 27 -53.23 -19.26 21.08
CA GLU A 27 -52.64 -18.05 21.65
C GLU A 27 -52.72 -17.97 23.20
N ILE A 28 -51.87 -17.13 23.80
CA ILE A 28 -52.27 -16.20 24.89
C ILE A 28 -51.39 -14.95 24.89
N LEU A 29 -52.01 -13.84 25.28
CA LEU A 29 -51.48 -12.47 25.41
C LEU A 29 -50.35 -12.36 26.45
N ASN A 30 -49.39 -11.44 26.27
CA ASN A 30 -49.15 -10.32 27.21
C ASN A 30 -47.91 -9.45 26.90
N GLU A 31 -48.17 -8.17 26.69
CA GLU A 31 -47.31 -7.00 26.97
C GLU A 31 -48.25 -5.95 27.63
N PRO A 32 -47.78 -4.83 28.24
CA PRO A 32 -46.42 -4.41 28.55
C PRO A 32 -46.27 -4.01 30.04
N GLN A 33 -45.21 -3.25 30.39
CA GLN A 33 -45.08 -2.16 31.40
C GLN A 33 -43.56 -1.99 31.65
N ILE A 34 -42.87 -1.03 31.02
CA ILE A 34 -42.75 0.37 31.46
C ILE A 34 -42.23 0.51 32.90
N SER A 35 -40.97 0.89 33.06
CA SER A 35 -40.59 1.93 34.01
C SER A 35 -39.31 2.65 33.57
N ARG A 36 -39.44 3.95 33.31
CA ARG A 36 -38.34 4.89 33.14
C ARG A 36 -37.98 5.44 34.52
N LYS A 37 -36.69 5.67 34.81
CA LYS A 37 -36.31 6.68 35.82
C LYS A 37 -34.86 7.12 35.71
N ASP A 38 -34.69 8.41 35.49
CA ASP A 38 -33.42 9.11 35.44
C ASP A 38 -32.97 9.50 36.86
N ALA A 39 -31.66 9.51 37.12
CA ALA A 39 -31.04 10.25 38.22
C ALA A 39 -29.57 10.56 37.88
N ILE A 40 -29.15 11.79 38.17
CA ILE A 40 -27.80 12.32 37.95
C ILE A 40 -27.20 12.64 39.33
N HIS A 41 -25.94 12.30 39.62
CA HIS A 41 -24.95 13.27 40.15
C HIS A 41 -23.54 12.71 40.49
N ALA A 42 -22.57 13.61 40.34
CA ALA A 42 -21.39 13.84 41.20
C ALA A 42 -20.26 12.78 41.34
N SER A 43 -19.19 13.01 40.58
CA SER A 43 -17.90 13.57 41.05
C SER A 43 -17.08 12.99 42.23
N SER A 44 -15.76 12.96 41.98
CA SER A 44 -14.64 13.31 42.89
C SER A 44 -13.82 12.19 43.55
N GLU A 45 -12.59 12.57 43.92
CA GLU A 45 -11.56 11.86 44.73
C GLU A 45 -10.96 10.58 44.09
N ALA A 46 -9.68 10.47 43.68
CA ALA A 46 -8.38 11.13 43.95
C ALA A 46 -7.52 10.54 45.08
N CYS A 47 -6.20 10.43 44.83
CA CYS A 47 -5.15 9.77 45.63
C CYS A 47 -5.31 8.22 45.76
N SER A 48 -4.24 7.44 45.95
CA SER A 48 -2.91 7.78 46.47
C SER A 48 -1.72 7.27 45.63
N ILE A 49 -0.57 7.90 45.84
CA ILE A 49 0.76 7.45 45.43
C ILE A 49 1.26 6.38 46.39
N GLN A 50 1.99 5.39 45.90
CA GLN A 50 3.08 4.79 46.70
C GLN A 50 4.23 4.36 45.79
N ALA A 51 5.43 4.84 46.11
CA ALA A 51 6.69 4.43 45.53
C ALA A 51 7.62 4.02 46.68
N ASP A 52 8.44 3.00 46.48
CA ASP A 52 9.53 2.64 47.38
C ASP A 52 10.87 2.77 46.64
N HIS A 53 11.87 3.31 47.33
CA HIS A 53 13.22 3.49 46.81
C HIS A 53 14.18 2.46 47.41
N THR A 54 15.18 2.03 46.65
CA THR A 54 16.46 1.58 47.21
C THR A 54 17.58 2.00 46.26
N TRP A 55 18.71 2.42 46.83
CA TRP A 55 19.90 2.90 46.10
C TRP A 55 20.93 1.77 45.96
N ASP A 56 21.91 1.94 45.05
CA ASP A 56 23.33 1.97 45.48
C ASP A 56 24.21 2.77 44.50
N GLN A 57 25.44 3.10 44.88
CA GLN A 57 26.37 3.99 44.16
C GLN A 57 27.73 3.35 43.86
N ARG A 58 28.40 3.80 42.77
CA ARG A 58 29.88 3.93 42.75
C ARG A 58 30.40 4.98 41.74
N GLU A 59 31.53 5.56 42.14
CA GLU A 59 32.44 6.54 41.50
C GLU A 59 32.97 6.13 40.09
N GLU A 60 33.73 6.90 39.30
CA GLU A 60 34.61 8.07 39.59
C GLU A 60 34.88 8.99 38.36
N GLN A 61 35.86 9.90 38.49
CA GLN A 61 36.24 11.09 37.67
C GLN A 61 36.76 10.78 36.22
N ASP A 62 36.95 11.71 35.26
CA ASP A 62 37.92 12.84 35.30
C ASP A 62 37.79 13.89 34.14
N HIS A 63 38.68 14.90 34.12
CA HIS A 63 38.63 16.14 33.30
C HIS A 63 39.69 16.19 32.14
N GLU A 64 39.93 17.23 31.30
CA GLU A 64 39.48 18.64 31.22
C GLU A 64 39.23 19.15 29.74
N PRO A 65 39.78 20.22 29.08
CA PRO A 65 39.01 21.00 28.07
C PRO A 65 39.65 21.24 26.67
N SER A 66 39.01 22.10 25.85
CA SER A 66 39.48 22.70 24.57
C SER A 66 40.33 23.99 24.80
N PRO A 67 40.83 24.70 23.74
CA PRO A 67 40.04 25.84 23.23
C PRO A 67 40.21 26.29 21.75
N ASN A 68 39.22 27.09 21.36
CA ASN A 68 38.92 27.92 20.18
C ASN A 68 40.03 28.77 19.50
N PHE A 69 39.78 29.21 18.25
CA PHE A 69 39.62 30.61 17.74
C PHE A 69 39.33 30.50 16.20
N GLU A 70 38.31 31.08 15.57
CA GLU A 70 38.01 32.50 15.26
C GLU A 70 39.13 33.21 14.43
N ASP A 71 38.87 34.01 13.37
CA ASP A 71 37.64 34.71 12.92
C ASP A 71 37.64 35.08 11.39
N ALA A 72 36.53 35.65 10.89
CA ALA A 72 36.31 36.73 9.88
C ALA A 72 37.36 37.09 8.77
N CYS A 73 37.04 37.67 7.58
CA CYS A 73 35.77 37.97 6.87
C CYS A 73 36.06 38.40 5.39
N THR A 74 35.02 38.39 4.52
CA THR A 74 34.64 39.26 3.34
C THR A 74 35.69 40.11 2.55
N PHE A 75 35.50 40.59 1.30
CA PHE A 75 34.30 41.06 0.55
C PHE A 75 34.64 41.14 -0.98
N THR A 76 34.03 40.37 -1.90
CA THR A 76 32.91 40.70 -2.84
C THR A 76 33.20 41.67 -4.03
N ILE A 77 32.56 41.42 -5.21
CA ILE A 77 32.37 42.32 -6.41
C ILE A 77 33.62 42.46 -7.34
N ALA A 78 33.57 42.42 -8.69
CA ALA A 78 32.54 42.04 -9.71
C ALA A 78 33.20 41.64 -11.07
N SER A 79 32.39 41.21 -12.04
CA SER A 79 32.82 40.75 -13.38
C SER A 79 32.82 41.83 -14.47
N SER A 80 33.67 41.66 -15.49
CA SER A 80 33.43 42.17 -16.85
C SER A 80 34.06 41.26 -17.93
N LYS A 81 33.35 41.11 -19.06
CA LYS A 81 33.90 40.58 -20.33
C LYS A 81 34.67 41.73 -21.06
N LEU A 82 35.32 41.58 -22.22
CA LEU A 82 35.19 40.63 -23.33
C LEU A 82 36.45 40.68 -24.21
N GLN A 83 36.58 39.72 -25.14
CA GLN A 83 37.37 39.80 -26.40
C GLN A 83 38.92 39.70 -26.23
N GLU A 84 39.77 39.15 -27.11
CA GLU A 84 39.74 38.19 -28.26
C GLU A 84 40.96 38.52 -29.14
N THR A 85 41.90 37.59 -29.39
CA THR A 85 42.76 37.53 -30.60
C THR A 85 43.75 36.36 -30.58
N GLU A 86 44.15 35.94 -31.78
CA GLU A 86 44.63 34.62 -32.18
C GLU A 86 46.15 34.31 -32.02
N ALA A 87 46.43 33.01 -31.88
CA ALA A 87 47.47 32.22 -32.57
C ALA A 87 49.00 32.52 -32.42
N ARG A 88 49.76 31.46 -32.06
CA ARG A 88 50.47 30.60 -33.05
C ARG A 88 51.15 29.32 -32.48
N ARG A 89 50.74 28.17 -33.06
CA ARG A 89 51.47 26.91 -33.39
C ARG A 89 52.88 26.62 -32.79
N TYR A 90 53.00 25.44 -32.16
CA TYR A 90 53.81 24.25 -32.55
C TYR A 90 53.30 23.07 -31.69
N VAL A 91 52.77 21.92 -32.14
CA VAL A 91 52.98 20.96 -33.25
C VAL A 91 54.00 19.85 -32.93
N LEU A 92 53.48 18.69 -32.45
CA LEU A 92 53.97 17.30 -32.66
C LEU A 92 52.88 16.32 -32.13
N THR A 93 51.80 15.98 -32.86
CA THR A 93 51.66 14.96 -33.94
C THR A 93 51.73 13.47 -33.50
N SER A 94 50.58 12.91 -33.10
CA SER A 94 50.00 11.63 -33.60
C SER A 94 48.54 11.57 -33.10
N GLU A 95 47.46 11.61 -33.89
CA GLU A 95 47.08 10.87 -35.12
C GLU A 95 46.93 9.36 -34.84
N LEU A 96 45.84 8.65 -35.16
CA LEU A 96 44.60 8.93 -35.93
C LEU A 96 43.55 7.84 -35.49
N ASP A 97 42.21 7.92 -35.60
CA ASP A 97 41.26 9.04 -35.74
C ASP A 97 39.80 8.58 -35.44
N HIS A 98 38.92 9.56 -35.14
CA HIS A 98 37.48 9.67 -35.48
C HIS A 98 36.51 8.44 -35.31
N SER A 99 35.24 8.63 -34.91
CA SER A 99 34.35 9.75 -35.28
C SER A 99 33.31 10.10 -34.21
N GLN A 100 32.87 11.36 -34.25
CA GLN A 100 31.89 11.99 -33.37
C GLN A 100 30.66 12.41 -34.19
N VAL A 101 29.45 12.28 -33.61
CA VAL A 101 28.26 13.02 -34.06
C VAL A 101 27.54 13.57 -32.83
N GLU A 102 27.47 14.89 -32.72
CA GLU A 102 26.69 15.58 -31.70
C GLU A 102 25.29 15.92 -32.22
N VAL A 103 24.27 15.87 -31.36
CA VAL A 103 23.07 16.71 -31.50
C VAL A 103 22.57 17.15 -30.12
N GLY A 104 22.46 18.47 -29.92
CA GLY A 104 21.42 19.17 -29.13
C GLY A 104 21.07 18.65 -27.72
N GLY A 105 21.55 19.34 -26.68
CA GLY A 105 21.19 19.06 -25.30
C GLY A 105 19.78 19.53 -24.89
N ALA A 106 19.17 18.82 -23.92
CA ALA A 106 17.91 19.18 -23.28
C ALA A 106 17.95 18.89 -21.76
N GLN A 107 18.54 19.79 -20.97
CA GLN A 107 18.73 19.59 -19.53
C GLN A 107 17.48 20.00 -18.71
N ARG A 108 16.71 19.01 -18.21
CA ARG A 108 15.95 19.03 -16.93
C ARG A 108 15.08 17.76 -16.75
N LYS A 109 14.79 17.39 -15.49
CA LYS A 109 13.88 16.31 -15.03
C LYS A 109 14.43 14.86 -14.99
N THR A 110 15.62 14.65 -14.44
CA THR A 110 16.12 13.31 -14.03
C THR A 110 16.63 13.27 -12.58
N SER A 111 15.99 14.02 -11.68
CA SER A 111 16.34 14.12 -10.24
C SER A 111 15.20 13.63 -9.32
N LYS A 112 14.60 12.49 -9.70
CA LYS A 112 13.59 11.74 -8.91
C LYS A 112 13.70 10.22 -9.08
N LEU A 113 14.83 9.76 -9.63
CA LEU A 113 15.16 8.34 -9.86
C LEU A 113 16.52 7.95 -9.25
N SER A 114 17.31 8.91 -8.75
CA SER A 114 18.51 8.63 -7.95
C SER A 114 18.08 8.28 -6.53
N ASP A 115 17.29 9.17 -5.94
CA ASP A 115 16.74 9.16 -4.59
C ASP A 115 16.10 7.80 -4.25
N HIS A 116 15.36 7.23 -5.20
CA HIS A 116 14.63 5.98 -5.03
C HIS A 116 15.46 4.71 -5.35
N LEU A 117 16.67 4.88 -5.92
CA LEU A 117 17.66 3.81 -6.07
C LEU A 117 18.57 3.76 -4.84
N GLU A 118 18.99 4.92 -4.34
CA GLU A 118 19.78 5.07 -3.10
C GLU A 118 19.00 4.54 -1.89
N GLN A 119 17.71 4.89 -1.77
CA GLN A 119 16.80 4.36 -0.74
C GLN A 119 16.58 2.83 -0.80
N VAL A 120 16.89 2.17 -1.92
CA VAL A 120 16.86 0.69 -2.04
C VAL A 120 18.19 0.05 -1.64
N LEU A 121 19.31 0.78 -1.72
CA LEU A 121 20.59 0.33 -1.15
C LEU A 121 20.62 0.48 0.38
N GLU A 122 20.07 1.56 0.94
CA GLU A 122 20.04 1.76 2.41
C GLU A 122 19.19 0.71 3.15
N ASN A 123 18.18 0.13 2.50
CA ASN A 123 17.33 -0.93 3.07
C ASN A 123 17.96 -2.34 3.02
N ARG A 124 19.27 -2.46 2.75
CA ARG A 124 20.04 -3.69 3.00
C ARG A 124 20.91 -3.55 4.23
N SER A 125 20.39 -3.98 5.38
CA SER A 125 21.18 -4.20 6.59
C SER A 125 22.42 -5.05 6.26
N PRO A 126 23.65 -4.60 6.57
CA PRO A 126 24.83 -5.41 6.34
C PRO A 126 24.77 -6.66 7.23
N VAL A 127 24.78 -7.84 6.61
CA VAL A 127 24.81 -9.11 7.34
C VAL A 127 26.17 -9.26 7.99
N ASP A 128 26.22 -9.04 9.30
CA ASP A 128 27.45 -9.12 10.09
C ASP A 128 27.93 -10.58 10.19
N THR A 129 29.03 -10.87 9.51
CA THR A 129 29.69 -12.19 9.50
C THR A 129 30.93 -12.24 10.39
N ALA A 130 31.17 -11.22 11.24
CA ALA A 130 32.41 -11.09 12.01
C ALA A 130 32.55 -12.08 13.20
N ALA A 131 31.50 -12.83 13.53
CA ALA A 131 31.52 -13.87 14.57
C ALA A 131 31.49 -15.26 13.95
N ALA A 132 32.48 -16.10 14.28
CA ALA A 132 32.52 -17.49 13.84
C ALA A 132 31.44 -18.32 14.55
N PHE A 133 30.67 -19.11 13.81
CA PHE A 133 29.59 -19.94 14.36
C PHE A 133 30.12 -21.28 14.87
N GLU A 134 30.09 -21.51 16.18
CA GLU A 134 30.55 -22.76 16.81
C GLU A 134 29.71 -23.99 16.40
N SER A 135 28.50 -23.79 15.90
CA SER A 135 27.72 -24.86 15.28
C SER A 135 26.79 -24.39 14.17
N VAL A 136 26.77 -25.15 13.07
CA VAL A 136 25.76 -25.02 11.99
C VAL A 136 24.35 -25.16 12.53
N LYS A 137 24.14 -25.98 13.59
CA LYS A 137 22.83 -26.15 14.23
C LYS A 137 22.40 -24.89 14.98
N GLU A 138 23.34 -24.17 15.59
CA GLU A 138 23.05 -22.89 16.24
C GLU A 138 22.77 -21.80 15.20
N ALA A 139 23.57 -21.67 14.15
CA ALA A 139 23.31 -20.73 13.06
C ALA A 139 21.92 -20.96 12.43
N VAL A 140 21.58 -22.21 12.09
CA VAL A 140 20.24 -22.57 11.59
C VAL A 140 19.13 -22.20 12.60
N THR A 141 19.39 -22.28 13.91
CA THR A 141 18.40 -21.89 14.93
C THR A 141 18.26 -20.37 15.05
N LYS A 142 19.37 -19.61 15.04
CA LYS A 142 19.39 -18.15 15.16
C LYS A 142 18.70 -17.46 13.97
N PHE A 143 18.75 -18.05 12.78
CA PHE A 143 18.12 -17.53 11.56
C PHE A 143 16.77 -18.17 11.21
N GLY A 144 16.03 -18.69 12.21
CA GLY A 144 14.62 -19.08 12.05
C GLY A 144 14.32 -20.58 12.07
N GLY A 145 15.31 -21.43 12.35
CA GLY A 145 15.15 -22.88 12.43
C GLY A 145 15.20 -23.58 11.07
N HIS A 146 15.10 -24.91 11.08
CA HIS A 146 15.02 -25.72 9.87
C HIS A 146 13.60 -25.71 9.27
N VAL A 147 13.10 -24.52 8.96
CA VAL A 147 11.89 -24.36 8.14
C VAL A 147 12.18 -24.98 6.78
N ASP A 148 11.38 -25.98 6.40
CA ASP A 148 11.52 -26.62 5.10
C ASP A 148 11.11 -25.63 4.00
N TRP A 149 12.10 -24.87 3.51
CA TRP A 149 11.89 -23.77 2.58
C TRP A 149 11.26 -24.23 1.26
N LYS A 150 11.39 -25.52 0.90
CA LYS A 150 10.67 -26.11 -0.23
C LYS A 150 9.19 -26.20 0.06
N ALA A 151 8.79 -26.63 1.26
CA ALA A 151 7.39 -26.64 1.69
C ALA A 151 6.83 -25.21 1.81
N GLN A 152 7.57 -24.26 2.39
CA GLN A 152 7.11 -22.87 2.49
C GLN A 152 7.01 -22.20 1.10
N LYS A 153 7.94 -22.46 0.18
CA LYS A 153 7.88 -21.98 -1.21
C LYS A 153 6.76 -22.65 -2.00
N ALA A 154 6.50 -23.95 -1.79
CA ALA A 154 5.35 -24.63 -2.38
C ALA A 154 4.03 -24.03 -1.88
N MET A 155 3.92 -23.74 -0.58
CA MET A 155 2.74 -23.10 0.02
C MET A 155 2.51 -21.68 -0.49
N THR A 156 3.56 -20.85 -0.66
CA THR A 156 3.40 -19.51 -1.25
C THR A 156 3.10 -19.57 -2.75
N SER A 157 3.74 -20.46 -3.51
CA SER A 157 3.40 -20.67 -4.93
C SER A 157 1.98 -21.21 -5.12
N GLN A 158 1.50 -22.13 -4.27
CA GLN A 158 0.14 -22.64 -4.31
C GLN A 158 -0.89 -21.56 -3.93
N LYS A 159 -0.60 -20.74 -2.90
CA LYS A 159 -1.42 -19.56 -2.59
C LYS A 159 -1.45 -18.55 -3.75
N GLN A 160 -0.31 -18.29 -4.39
CA GLN A 160 -0.20 -17.38 -5.53
C GLN A 160 -0.96 -17.91 -6.76
N GLN A 161 -0.89 -19.21 -7.04
CA GLN A 161 -1.70 -19.87 -8.07
C GLN A 161 -3.19 -19.81 -7.75
N HIS A 162 -3.59 -20.02 -6.49
CA HIS A 162 -4.98 -19.87 -6.08
C HIS A 162 -5.48 -18.42 -6.27
N VAL A 163 -4.71 -17.43 -5.83
CA VAL A 163 -5.03 -16.00 -6.02
C VAL A 163 -5.10 -15.63 -7.51
N GLN A 164 -4.20 -16.14 -8.35
CA GLN A 164 -4.28 -15.94 -9.81
C GLN A 164 -5.52 -16.60 -10.43
N LEU A 165 -5.91 -17.78 -9.97
CA LEU A 165 -7.11 -18.48 -10.44
C LEU A 165 -8.40 -17.78 -10.00
N GLN A 166 -8.44 -17.26 -8.77
CA GLN A 166 -9.55 -16.42 -8.29
C GLN A 166 -9.61 -15.09 -9.05
N LEU A 167 -8.47 -14.41 -9.27
CA LEU A 167 -8.40 -13.19 -10.09
C LEU A 167 -8.90 -13.44 -11.51
N LYS A 168 -8.46 -14.53 -12.15
CA LYS A 168 -8.92 -14.90 -13.50
C LYS A 168 -10.43 -15.17 -13.51
N LYS A 169 -10.95 -15.92 -12.55
CA LYS A 169 -12.39 -16.17 -12.40
C LYS A 169 -13.18 -14.88 -12.24
N ILE A 170 -12.74 -13.97 -11.36
CA ILE A 170 -13.37 -12.65 -11.17
C ILE A 170 -13.31 -11.82 -12.47
N GLN A 171 -12.20 -11.88 -13.20
CA GLN A 171 -12.04 -11.20 -14.48
C GLN A 171 -12.92 -11.79 -15.61
N GLU A 172 -13.29 -13.07 -15.51
CA GLU A 172 -14.27 -13.74 -16.39
C GLU A 172 -15.73 -13.43 -15.97
N GLU A 173 -16.02 -13.28 -14.68
CA GLU A 173 -17.36 -12.93 -14.16
C GLU A 173 -17.73 -11.44 -14.33
N ILE A 174 -16.77 -10.51 -14.21
CA ILE A 174 -17.01 -9.05 -14.38
C ILE A 174 -17.77 -8.68 -15.67
N PRO A 175 -17.43 -9.16 -16.88
CA PRO A 175 -18.19 -8.84 -18.08
C PRO A 175 -19.60 -9.46 -18.08
N GLU A 176 -19.83 -10.57 -17.40
CA GLU A 176 -21.16 -11.18 -17.27
C GLU A 176 -22.06 -10.33 -16.34
N TYR A 177 -21.56 -9.93 -15.17
CA TYR A 177 -22.26 -9.00 -14.28
C TYR A 177 -22.54 -7.65 -14.95
N LYS A 178 -21.57 -7.11 -15.72
CA LYS A 178 -21.77 -5.90 -16.50
C LYS A 178 -22.92 -6.06 -17.52
N LYS A 179 -22.94 -7.17 -18.26
CA LYS A 179 -24.01 -7.46 -19.23
C LYS A 179 -25.38 -7.64 -18.56
N GLN A 180 -25.43 -8.27 -17.39
CA GLN A 180 -26.66 -8.38 -16.59
C GLN A 180 -27.15 -7.01 -16.10
N PHE A 181 -26.24 -6.13 -15.68
CA PHE A 181 -26.55 -4.76 -15.28
C PHE A 181 -27.09 -3.92 -16.45
N GLU A 182 -26.48 -4.00 -17.64
CA GLU A 182 -26.95 -3.31 -18.85
C GLU A 182 -28.37 -3.74 -19.22
N VAL A 183 -28.64 -5.06 -19.22
CA VAL A 183 -29.99 -5.61 -19.47
C VAL A 183 -31.00 -5.18 -18.39
N ALA A 184 -30.59 -5.04 -17.12
CA ALA A 184 -31.44 -4.59 -16.04
C ALA A 184 -31.80 -3.10 -16.15
N GLU A 185 -30.85 -2.23 -16.53
CA GLU A 185 -31.11 -0.81 -16.78
C GLU A 185 -31.98 -0.61 -18.03
N ASP A 186 -31.78 -1.38 -19.11
CA ASP A 186 -32.65 -1.36 -20.30
C ASP A 186 -34.10 -1.76 -19.96
N ALA A 187 -34.28 -2.85 -19.19
CA ALA A 187 -35.60 -3.29 -18.75
C ALA A 187 -36.30 -2.25 -17.85
N LYS A 188 -35.56 -1.65 -16.93
CA LYS A 188 -36.01 -0.53 -16.08
C LYS A 188 -36.39 0.70 -16.91
N ALA A 189 -35.60 1.05 -17.93
CA ALA A 189 -35.88 2.16 -18.82
C ALA A 189 -37.16 1.94 -19.65
N GLU A 190 -37.44 0.70 -20.07
CA GLU A 190 -38.71 0.36 -20.73
C GLU A 190 -39.90 0.40 -19.75
N VAL A 191 -39.77 -0.14 -18.54
CA VAL A 191 -40.81 -0.03 -17.49
C VAL A 191 -41.15 1.43 -17.18
N LEU A 192 -40.16 2.33 -17.15
CA LEU A 192 -40.39 3.77 -16.98
C LEU A 192 -41.16 4.40 -18.16
N LYS A 193 -40.86 4.02 -19.41
CA LYS A 193 -41.65 4.46 -20.58
C LYS A 193 -43.10 3.98 -20.50
N GLN A 194 -43.33 2.72 -20.12
CA GLN A 194 -44.68 2.16 -19.97
C GLN A 194 -45.44 2.84 -18.82
N LEU A 195 -44.75 3.19 -17.73
CA LEU A 195 -45.31 3.99 -16.63
C LEU A 195 -45.71 5.40 -17.08
N ASP A 196 -44.88 6.09 -17.87
CA ASP A 196 -45.20 7.43 -18.41
C ASP A 196 -46.37 7.40 -19.40
N ILE A 197 -46.43 6.37 -20.26
CA ILE A 197 -47.58 6.12 -21.16
C ILE A 197 -48.86 5.90 -20.33
N THR A 198 -48.78 5.08 -19.28
CA THR A 198 -49.91 4.78 -18.38
C THR A 198 -50.35 6.02 -17.60
N ASN A 199 -49.41 6.82 -17.10
CA ASN A 199 -49.68 8.08 -16.42
C ASN A 199 -50.36 9.10 -17.35
N ARG A 200 -49.91 9.21 -18.61
CA ARG A 200 -50.58 10.05 -19.62
C ARG A 200 -52.00 9.56 -19.90
N LEU A 201 -52.20 8.25 -20.05
CA LEU A 201 -53.54 7.67 -20.26
C LEU A 201 -54.46 7.94 -19.06
N ILE A 202 -53.98 7.82 -17.83
CA ILE A 202 -54.73 8.17 -16.62
C ILE A 202 -55.09 9.67 -16.60
N GLN A 203 -54.16 10.55 -17.00
CA GLN A 203 -54.41 12.00 -17.11
C GLN A 203 -55.41 12.36 -18.22
N GLU A 204 -55.52 11.58 -19.29
CA GLU A 204 -56.52 11.76 -20.35
C GLU A 204 -57.89 11.18 -19.96
N LEU A 205 -57.91 10.01 -19.32
CA LEU A 205 -59.15 9.36 -18.87
C LEU A 205 -59.80 10.08 -17.70
N LYS A 206 -59.05 10.71 -16.80
CA LYS A 206 -59.60 11.46 -15.64
C LYS A 206 -60.61 12.54 -16.04
N PRO A 207 -60.30 13.53 -16.90
CA PRO A 207 -61.27 14.53 -17.35
C PRO A 207 -62.32 13.96 -18.33
N SER A 208 -62.16 12.71 -18.81
CA SER A 208 -63.21 11.99 -19.52
C SER A 208 -64.25 11.43 -18.53
N LEU A 209 -63.79 10.79 -17.45
CA LEU A 209 -64.60 10.28 -16.35
C LEU A 209 -65.37 11.40 -15.64
N GLU A 210 -64.73 12.54 -15.36
CA GLU A 210 -65.38 13.71 -14.76
C GLU A 210 -66.51 14.24 -15.66
N LYS A 211 -66.32 14.30 -16.99
CA LYS A 211 -67.38 14.66 -17.94
C LYS A 211 -68.50 13.62 -17.99
N ALA A 212 -68.16 12.33 -17.96
CA ALA A 212 -69.14 11.25 -17.95
C ALA A 212 -70.01 11.30 -16.67
N GLN A 213 -69.41 11.57 -15.50
CA GLN A 213 -70.15 11.75 -14.24
C GLN A 213 -71.07 12.97 -14.28
N ILE A 214 -70.63 14.10 -14.86
CA ILE A 214 -71.48 15.29 -15.06
C ILE A 214 -72.63 14.98 -16.02
N GLN A 215 -72.38 14.23 -17.10
CA GLN A 215 -73.43 13.79 -18.03
C GLN A 215 -74.39 12.78 -17.41
N GLU A 216 -73.91 11.88 -16.54
CA GLU A 216 -74.75 10.94 -15.78
C GLU A 216 -75.64 11.67 -14.77
N ALA A 217 -75.11 12.66 -14.05
CA ALA A 217 -75.87 13.50 -13.13
C ALA A 217 -76.96 14.31 -13.87
N LEU A 218 -76.63 14.89 -15.02
CA LEU A 218 -77.59 15.58 -15.89
C LEU A 218 -78.65 14.61 -16.42
N ALA A 219 -78.27 13.42 -16.89
CA ALA A 219 -79.20 12.41 -17.38
C ALA A 219 -80.13 11.86 -16.28
N LYS A 220 -79.66 11.78 -15.03
CA LYS A 220 -80.52 11.48 -13.86
C LYS A 220 -81.55 12.58 -13.64
N GLN A 221 -81.13 13.84 -13.59
CA GLN A 221 -82.05 14.97 -13.47
C GLN A 221 -83.07 15.04 -14.62
N ASP A 222 -82.63 14.84 -15.86
CA ASP A 222 -83.51 14.77 -17.04
C ASP A 222 -84.47 13.57 -16.96
N SER A 223 -84.06 12.43 -16.38
CA SER A 223 -84.94 11.29 -16.14
C SER A 223 -85.97 11.56 -15.04
N GLU A 224 -85.59 12.24 -13.96
CA GLU A 224 -86.49 12.69 -12.89
C GLU A 224 -87.50 13.74 -13.37
N LEU A 225 -87.16 14.52 -14.41
CA LEU A 225 -88.07 15.44 -15.11
C LEU A 225 -88.89 14.75 -16.21
N ALA A 226 -88.39 13.65 -16.79
CA ALA A 226 -89.13 12.82 -17.74
C ALA A 226 -90.18 11.94 -17.03
N ASP A 227 -89.91 11.47 -15.82
CA ASP A 227 -90.80 10.58 -15.06
C ASP A 227 -92.19 11.18 -14.74
N PRO A 228 -92.36 12.45 -14.31
CA PRO A 228 -93.67 13.09 -14.22
C PRO A 228 -94.31 13.32 -15.58
N ARG A 229 -93.54 13.66 -16.63
CA ARG A 229 -94.05 13.73 -18.02
C ARG A 229 -94.54 12.38 -18.54
N VAL A 230 -93.90 11.28 -18.15
CA VAL A 230 -94.35 9.92 -18.50
C VAL A 230 -95.57 9.51 -17.69
N LYS A 231 -95.72 9.97 -16.43
CA LYS A 231 -96.95 9.77 -15.64
C LYS A 231 -98.11 10.60 -16.20
N GLU A 232 -97.87 11.84 -16.60
CA GLU A 232 -98.82 12.71 -17.30
C GLU A 232 -99.19 12.16 -18.69
N MET A 233 -98.22 11.71 -19.48
CA MET A 233 -98.47 11.10 -20.79
C MET A 233 -99.14 9.72 -20.68
N LYS A 234 -98.89 8.92 -19.62
CA LYS A 234 -99.69 7.72 -19.33
C LYS A 234 -101.14 8.05 -18.97
N ARG A 235 -101.38 9.19 -18.31
CA ARG A 235 -102.73 9.73 -18.06
C ARG A 235 -103.37 10.31 -19.32
N GLY A 236 -102.58 10.82 -20.26
CA GLY A 236 -103.01 11.27 -21.59
C GLY A 236 -103.36 10.12 -22.53
N VAL A 237 -102.52 9.08 -22.60
CA VAL A 237 -102.68 7.88 -23.47
C VAL A 237 -103.92 7.04 -23.11
N ALA A 238 -104.58 7.31 -21.99
CA ALA A 238 -105.91 6.77 -21.70
C ALA A 238 -107.02 7.36 -22.60
N ASN A 239 -106.81 8.53 -23.22
CA ASN A 239 -107.75 9.21 -24.10
C ASN A 239 -107.12 9.49 -25.49
N ASP A 240 -107.77 8.96 -26.52
CA ASP A 240 -107.49 9.08 -27.96
C ASP A 240 -106.16 8.53 -28.51
N ALA A 241 -106.29 7.87 -29.66
CA ALA A 241 -105.24 7.09 -30.30
C ALA A 241 -104.62 7.80 -31.51
N SER A 242 -103.29 7.73 -31.65
CA SER A 242 -102.60 8.03 -32.91
C SER A 242 -101.22 7.37 -32.96
N VAL A 243 -100.76 7.05 -34.17
CA VAL A 243 -99.48 6.36 -34.46
C VAL A 243 -98.25 7.11 -33.95
N ALA A 244 -98.37 8.42 -33.69
CA ALA A 244 -97.31 9.28 -33.18
C ALA A 244 -96.70 8.87 -31.82
N ALA A 245 -97.41 8.06 -31.01
CA ALA A 245 -96.91 7.60 -29.71
C ALA A 245 -95.97 6.38 -29.80
N ASN A 246 -96.01 5.60 -30.88
CA ASN A 246 -95.22 4.38 -31.01
C ASN A 246 -93.77 4.64 -31.41
N THR A 247 -93.50 5.66 -32.22
CA THR A 247 -92.13 5.99 -32.67
C THR A 247 -91.19 6.42 -31.53
N PRO A 248 -91.57 7.27 -30.54
CA PRO A 248 -90.70 7.54 -29.39
C PRO A 248 -90.56 6.32 -28.46
N LEU A 249 -91.54 5.42 -28.41
CA LEU A 249 -91.45 4.18 -27.63
C LEU A 249 -90.43 3.21 -28.24
N GLU A 250 -90.42 3.04 -29.56
CA GLU A 250 -89.45 2.19 -30.25
C GLU A 250 -88.02 2.72 -30.06
N VAL A 251 -87.82 4.02 -30.26
CA VAL A 251 -86.54 4.71 -30.01
C VAL A 251 -86.11 4.60 -28.54
N ALA A 252 -87.05 4.56 -27.58
CA ALA A 252 -86.73 4.33 -26.17
C ALA A 252 -86.26 2.89 -25.91
N LYS A 253 -86.87 1.88 -26.54
CA LYS A 253 -86.40 0.48 -26.48
C LYS A 253 -85.01 0.34 -27.08
N GLU A 254 -84.76 0.91 -28.27
CA GLU A 254 -83.46 0.87 -28.94
C GLU A 254 -82.35 1.53 -28.09
N ARG A 255 -82.67 2.65 -27.43
CA ARG A 255 -81.77 3.29 -26.46
C ARG A 255 -81.53 2.40 -25.24
N GLN A 256 -82.55 1.71 -24.73
CA GLN A 256 -82.40 0.80 -23.59
C GLN A 256 -81.56 -0.44 -23.94
N THR A 257 -81.74 -1.03 -25.13
CA THR A 257 -80.89 -2.14 -25.59
C THR A 257 -79.45 -1.70 -25.85
N THR A 258 -79.25 -0.48 -26.37
CA THR A 258 -77.92 0.10 -26.58
C THR A 258 -77.22 0.43 -25.25
N ALA A 259 -77.94 0.99 -24.28
CA ALA A 259 -77.41 1.22 -22.93
C ALA A 259 -77.09 -0.12 -22.22
N GLY A 260 -77.91 -1.16 -22.43
CA GLY A 260 -77.68 -2.49 -21.91
C GLY A 260 -76.43 -3.17 -22.48
N SER A 261 -76.13 -3.02 -23.77
CA SER A 261 -74.90 -3.56 -24.36
C SER A 261 -73.65 -2.79 -23.92
N VAL A 262 -73.73 -1.46 -23.79
CA VAL A 262 -72.65 -0.63 -23.23
C VAL A 262 -72.37 -0.99 -21.76
N LEU A 263 -73.40 -1.10 -20.92
CA LEU A 263 -73.25 -1.52 -19.52
C LEU A 263 -72.63 -2.93 -19.41
N LYS A 264 -72.92 -3.82 -20.35
CA LYS A 264 -72.29 -5.15 -20.39
C LYS A 264 -70.80 -5.04 -20.76
N SER A 265 -70.44 -4.27 -21.77
CA SER A 265 -69.03 -4.02 -22.14
C SER A 265 -68.24 -3.47 -20.95
N VAL A 266 -68.74 -2.41 -20.30
CA VAL A 266 -68.11 -1.79 -19.13
C VAL A 266 -67.99 -2.76 -17.95
N LYS A 267 -68.95 -3.69 -17.77
CA LYS A 267 -68.82 -4.75 -16.75
C LYS A 267 -67.71 -5.75 -17.12
N ASP A 268 -67.69 -6.22 -18.36
CA ASP A 268 -66.73 -7.22 -18.83
C ASP A 268 -65.29 -6.64 -18.84
N GLU A 269 -65.14 -5.35 -19.16
CA GLU A 269 -63.91 -4.54 -19.02
C GLU A 269 -63.48 -4.38 -17.55
N LEU A 270 -64.40 -4.02 -16.64
CA LEU A 270 -64.13 -3.94 -15.20
C LEU A 270 -63.69 -5.30 -14.62
N GLU A 271 -64.23 -6.40 -15.14
CA GLU A 271 -63.87 -7.75 -14.71
C GLU A 271 -62.57 -8.25 -15.35
N ALA A 272 -62.13 -7.68 -16.49
CA ALA A 272 -60.77 -7.83 -17.01
C ALA A 272 -59.75 -7.05 -16.15
N LEU A 273 -60.00 -5.77 -15.89
CA LEU A 273 -59.12 -4.92 -15.08
C LEU A 273 -58.91 -5.46 -13.66
N LYS A 274 -59.94 -6.08 -13.05
CA LYS A 274 -59.81 -6.80 -11.77
C LYS A 274 -58.85 -7.99 -11.83
N ARG A 275 -58.83 -8.74 -12.94
CA ARG A 275 -57.90 -9.86 -13.14
C ARG A 275 -56.47 -9.36 -13.34
N GLU A 276 -56.29 -8.32 -14.16
CA GLU A 276 -55.01 -7.65 -14.36
C GLU A 276 -54.43 -7.11 -13.04
N TYR A 277 -55.25 -6.46 -12.22
CA TYR A 277 -54.84 -5.98 -10.89
C TYR A 277 -54.36 -7.11 -9.97
N VAL A 278 -55.03 -8.27 -9.95
CA VAL A 278 -54.61 -9.44 -9.15
C VAL A 278 -53.25 -9.97 -9.64
N THR A 279 -53.04 -10.06 -10.97
CA THR A 279 -51.76 -10.45 -11.55
C THR A 279 -50.65 -9.47 -11.18
N LEU A 280 -50.91 -8.15 -11.32
CA LEU A 280 -49.95 -7.08 -10.98
C LEU A 280 -49.56 -7.12 -9.49
N VAL A 281 -50.52 -7.37 -8.58
CA VAL A 281 -50.26 -7.51 -7.14
C VAL A 281 -49.43 -8.77 -6.84
N TYR A 282 -49.67 -9.88 -7.55
CA TYR A 282 -48.84 -11.09 -7.43
C TYR A 282 -47.40 -10.83 -7.92
N GLU A 283 -47.23 -10.24 -9.11
CA GLU A 283 -45.91 -9.88 -9.66
C GLU A 283 -45.16 -8.91 -8.76
N ARG A 284 -45.83 -7.89 -8.22
CA ARG A 284 -45.27 -6.96 -7.21
C ARG A 284 -44.75 -7.73 -5.99
N ASN A 285 -45.51 -8.69 -5.48
CA ASN A 285 -45.12 -9.46 -4.29
C ASN A 285 -43.92 -10.39 -4.59
N VAL A 286 -43.86 -11.00 -5.77
CA VAL A 286 -42.70 -11.79 -6.22
C VAL A 286 -41.45 -10.89 -6.39
N ALA A 287 -41.61 -9.69 -6.93
CA ALA A 287 -40.53 -8.71 -7.04
C ALA A 287 -40.01 -8.24 -5.67
N ILE A 288 -40.93 -8.00 -4.70
CA ILE A 288 -40.58 -7.69 -3.31
C ILE A 288 -39.82 -8.84 -2.65
N GLY A 289 -40.23 -10.10 -2.88
CA GLY A 289 -39.52 -11.28 -2.36
C GLY A 289 -38.08 -11.35 -2.87
N LYS A 290 -37.88 -11.27 -4.19
CA LYS A 290 -36.56 -11.28 -4.83
C LYS A 290 -35.67 -10.10 -4.42
N ALA A 291 -36.26 -8.91 -4.24
CA ALA A 291 -35.55 -7.76 -3.69
C ALA A 291 -35.11 -8.02 -2.24
N GLY A 292 -35.98 -8.61 -1.42
CA GLY A 292 -35.66 -9.06 -0.06
C GLY A 292 -34.46 -10.01 -0.05
N GLU A 293 -34.55 -11.12 -0.80
CA GLU A 293 -33.47 -12.13 -0.97
C GLU A 293 -32.14 -11.48 -1.36
N SER A 294 -32.15 -10.57 -2.34
CA SER A 294 -30.97 -9.81 -2.78
C SER A 294 -30.40 -8.93 -1.65
N THR A 295 -31.23 -8.24 -0.87
CA THR A 295 -30.76 -7.44 0.28
C THR A 295 -30.24 -8.30 1.44
N PHE A 296 -30.73 -9.53 1.63
CA PHE A 296 -30.17 -10.46 2.60
C PHE A 296 -28.80 -10.98 2.15
N ALA A 297 -28.65 -11.37 0.88
CA ALA A 297 -27.35 -11.76 0.32
C ALA A 297 -26.32 -10.63 0.41
N SER A 298 -26.73 -9.39 0.08
CA SER A 298 -25.88 -8.20 0.20
C SER A 298 -25.42 -7.95 1.64
N LYS A 299 -26.31 -8.12 2.64
CA LYS A 299 -25.96 -7.99 4.06
C LYS A 299 -25.01 -9.08 4.56
N GLU A 300 -25.09 -10.30 4.04
CA GLU A 300 -24.13 -11.35 4.41
C GLU A 300 -22.75 -11.06 3.85
N ILE A 301 -22.68 -10.58 2.60
CA ILE A 301 -21.43 -10.06 2.01
C ILE A 301 -20.89 -8.88 2.83
N GLU A 302 -21.75 -7.95 3.25
CA GLU A 302 -21.38 -6.81 4.11
C GLU A 302 -20.73 -7.26 5.43
N LYS A 303 -21.31 -8.24 6.13
CA LYS A 303 -20.69 -8.84 7.34
C LYS A 303 -19.32 -9.42 7.04
N THR A 304 -19.21 -10.29 6.03
CA THR A 304 -17.92 -10.93 5.71
C THR A 304 -16.83 -9.93 5.33
N LEU A 305 -17.20 -8.78 4.74
CA LEU A 305 -16.27 -7.67 4.52
C LEU A 305 -15.89 -6.94 5.81
N GLN A 306 -16.82 -6.78 6.77
CA GLN A 306 -16.54 -6.23 8.10
C GLN A 306 -15.60 -7.17 8.89
N ASP A 307 -15.85 -8.48 8.89
CA ASP A 307 -15.01 -9.49 9.54
C ASP A 307 -13.60 -9.52 8.92
N LEU A 308 -13.48 -9.56 7.58
CA LEU A 308 -12.19 -9.46 6.88
C LEU A 308 -11.46 -8.13 7.16
N THR A 309 -12.19 -7.04 7.43
CA THR A 309 -11.59 -5.75 7.82
C THR A 309 -11.04 -5.80 9.25
N LEU A 310 -11.72 -6.50 10.17
CA LEU A 310 -11.22 -6.73 11.54
C LEU A 310 -9.99 -7.64 11.54
N ASP A 311 -9.99 -8.71 10.73
CA ASP A 311 -8.82 -9.57 10.52
C ASP A 311 -7.64 -8.78 9.93
N LEU A 312 -7.88 -7.90 8.95
CA LEU A 312 -6.84 -7.03 8.38
C LEU A 312 -6.27 -6.05 9.42
N ILE A 313 -7.11 -5.43 10.25
CA ILE A 313 -6.67 -4.49 11.30
C ILE A 313 -5.88 -5.21 12.40
N THR A 314 -6.33 -6.39 12.84
CA THR A 314 -5.66 -7.16 13.88
C THR A 314 -4.33 -7.75 13.39
N THR A 315 -4.29 -8.30 12.17
CA THR A 315 -3.03 -8.77 11.57
C THR A 315 -2.04 -7.63 11.32
N ASN A 316 -2.48 -6.48 10.81
CA ASN A 316 -1.62 -5.30 10.66
C ASN A 316 -1.05 -4.83 12.01
N LYS A 317 -1.88 -4.72 13.06
CA LYS A 317 -1.41 -4.37 14.41
C LYS A 317 -0.39 -5.39 14.96
N SER A 318 -0.56 -6.68 14.66
CA SER A 318 0.42 -7.71 15.04
C SER A 318 1.75 -7.58 14.28
N LEU A 319 1.70 -7.16 13.00
CA LEU A 319 2.86 -6.89 12.17
C LEU A 319 3.64 -5.67 12.67
N GLU A 320 2.95 -4.56 12.96
CA GLU A 320 3.53 -3.35 13.56
C GLU A 320 4.22 -3.66 14.89
N SER A 321 3.58 -4.47 15.75
CA SER A 321 4.17 -4.91 17.02
C SER A 321 5.41 -5.79 16.83
N ALA A 322 5.43 -6.64 15.80
CA ALA A 322 6.59 -7.48 15.49
C ALA A 322 7.75 -6.67 14.88
N GLN A 323 7.44 -5.65 14.07
CA GLN A 323 8.42 -4.71 13.53
C GLN A 323 9.07 -3.87 14.64
N ALA A 324 8.29 -3.38 15.61
CA ALA A 324 8.82 -2.66 16.77
C ALA A 324 9.78 -3.54 17.58
N ALA A 325 9.40 -4.79 17.89
CA ALA A 325 10.25 -5.73 18.61
C ALA A 325 11.53 -6.11 17.84
N HIS A 326 11.47 -6.19 16.50
CA HIS A 326 12.66 -6.40 15.67
C HIS A 326 13.64 -5.22 15.76
N LEU A 327 13.15 -3.98 15.65
CA LEU A 327 13.97 -2.78 15.75
C LEU A 327 14.62 -2.63 17.14
N GLU A 328 13.90 -2.98 18.20
CA GLU A 328 14.46 -3.03 19.56
C GLU A 328 15.57 -4.09 19.67
N ALA A 329 15.34 -5.31 19.16
CA ALA A 329 16.34 -6.38 19.16
C ALA A 329 17.59 -6.02 18.32
N GLU A 330 17.45 -5.27 17.22
CA GLU A 330 18.59 -4.73 16.48
C GLU A 330 19.35 -3.64 17.25
N GLY A 331 18.64 -2.76 17.97
CA GLY A 331 19.27 -1.78 18.86
C GLY A 331 20.06 -2.43 20.00
N GLN A 332 19.51 -3.47 20.63
CA GLN A 332 20.19 -4.29 21.63
C GLN A 332 21.42 -5.00 21.03
N ARG A 333 21.29 -5.59 19.83
CA ARG A 333 22.39 -6.22 19.08
C ARG A 333 23.54 -5.25 18.79
N ILE A 334 23.23 -4.04 18.32
CA ILE A 334 24.23 -3.00 18.05
C ILE A 334 24.94 -2.58 19.34
N SER A 335 24.18 -2.36 20.42
CA SER A 335 24.74 -1.98 21.72
C SER A 335 25.68 -3.04 22.30
N ALA A 336 25.31 -4.33 22.21
CA ALA A 336 26.16 -5.44 22.63
C ALA A 336 27.46 -5.54 21.81
N THR A 337 27.39 -5.38 20.48
CA THR A 337 28.57 -5.36 19.60
C THR A 337 29.48 -4.15 19.88
N LEU A 338 28.92 -3.00 20.26
CA LEU A 338 29.70 -1.82 20.66
C LEU A 338 30.36 -1.99 22.03
N ALA A 339 29.69 -2.63 23.00
CA ALA A 339 30.28 -3.01 24.28
C ALA A 339 31.47 -3.95 24.07
N TRP A 340 31.28 -5.07 23.36
CA TRP A 340 32.35 -6.03 23.08
C TRP A 340 33.56 -5.41 22.35
N LYS A 341 33.32 -4.47 21.43
CA LYS A 341 34.41 -3.71 20.76
C LYS A 341 35.18 -2.81 21.72
N ARG A 342 34.50 -2.18 22.69
CA ARG A 342 35.13 -1.39 23.77
C ARG A 342 35.96 -2.30 24.69
N ASP A 343 35.41 -3.44 25.08
CA ASP A 343 36.07 -4.41 25.96
C ASP A 343 37.32 -4.99 25.28
N LYS A 344 37.21 -5.40 24.01
CA LYS A 344 38.35 -5.85 23.20
C LYS A 344 39.47 -4.81 23.15
N LEU A 345 39.13 -3.53 22.96
CA LEU A 345 40.12 -2.44 22.96
C LEU A 345 40.75 -2.24 24.35
N ASN A 346 40.02 -2.51 25.44
CA ASN A 346 40.57 -2.48 26.79
C ASN A 346 41.54 -3.65 27.03
N TRP A 347 41.14 -4.88 26.69
CA TRP A 347 42.01 -6.06 26.76
C TRP A 347 43.29 -5.89 25.93
N GLU A 348 43.24 -5.23 24.76
CA GLU A 348 44.42 -4.93 23.96
C GLU A 348 45.37 -3.92 24.64
N LYS A 349 44.84 -2.93 25.37
CA LYS A 349 45.65 -2.00 26.18
C LYS A 349 46.30 -2.69 27.37
N GLU A 350 45.56 -3.56 28.06
CA GLU A 350 46.06 -4.32 29.20
C GLU A 350 47.12 -5.35 28.80
N LEU A 351 46.93 -6.04 27.67
CA LEU A 351 47.93 -6.94 27.10
C LEU A 351 49.25 -6.21 26.80
N LYS A 352 49.20 -5.04 26.16
CA LYS A 352 50.40 -4.22 25.89
C LYS A 352 51.08 -3.70 27.15
N ARG A 353 50.32 -3.44 28.21
CA ARG A 353 50.84 -3.07 29.54
C ARG A 353 51.62 -4.23 30.15
N ALA A 354 51.00 -5.41 30.21
CA ALA A 354 51.62 -6.62 30.74
C ALA A 354 52.83 -7.08 29.89
N GLU A 355 52.81 -6.86 28.58
CA GLU A 355 53.95 -7.10 27.69
C GLU A 355 55.13 -6.17 28.03
N GLY A 356 54.88 -4.88 28.25
CA GLY A 356 55.91 -3.93 28.68
C GLY A 356 56.48 -4.25 30.07
N GLU A 357 55.64 -4.67 31.01
CA GLU A 357 56.06 -5.14 32.35
C GLU A 357 56.94 -6.40 32.24
N LEU A 358 56.58 -7.35 31.38
CA LEU A 358 57.37 -8.56 31.10
C LEU A 358 58.72 -8.21 30.46
N GLN A 359 58.74 -7.32 29.46
CA GLN A 359 59.96 -6.84 28.82
C GLN A 359 60.91 -6.22 29.85
N HIS A 360 60.41 -5.34 30.73
CA HIS A 360 61.21 -4.74 31.79
C HIS A 360 61.73 -5.77 32.81
N LEU A 361 60.92 -6.75 33.20
CA LEU A 361 61.33 -7.81 34.12
C LEU A 361 62.39 -8.75 33.48
N ASN A 362 62.35 -8.91 32.16
CA ASN A 362 63.39 -9.62 31.39
C ASN A 362 64.70 -8.82 31.28
N GLU A 363 64.66 -7.48 31.18
CA GLU A 363 65.86 -6.63 31.31
C GLU A 363 66.49 -6.77 32.71
N GLN A 364 65.68 -6.75 33.77
CA GLN A 364 66.16 -6.98 35.13
C GLN A 364 66.78 -8.38 35.28
N LEU A 365 66.17 -9.42 34.69
CA LEU A 365 66.71 -10.78 34.68
C LEU A 365 68.08 -10.85 33.97
N LEU A 366 68.26 -10.11 32.88
CA LEU A 366 69.53 -10.02 32.14
C LEU A 366 70.63 -9.40 33.03
N LEU A 367 70.32 -8.32 33.74
CA LEU A 367 71.23 -7.66 34.68
C LEU A 367 71.59 -8.58 35.87
N VAL A 368 70.62 -9.30 36.43
CA VAL A 368 70.86 -10.30 37.49
C VAL A 368 71.76 -11.43 36.99
N ASN A 369 71.62 -11.87 35.74
CA ASN A 369 72.46 -12.90 35.16
C ASN A 369 73.91 -12.42 34.86
N ASP A 370 74.09 -11.18 34.43
CA ASP A 370 75.41 -10.55 34.33
C ASP A 370 76.09 -10.47 35.71
N LEU A 371 75.38 -9.97 36.73
CA LEU A 371 75.88 -9.92 38.12
C LEU A 371 76.23 -11.31 38.66
N LYS A 372 75.42 -12.34 38.32
CA LYS A 372 75.73 -13.73 38.64
C LYS A 372 77.02 -14.20 37.96
N SER A 373 77.22 -13.92 36.67
CA SER A 373 78.45 -14.29 35.96
C SER A 373 79.70 -13.60 36.55
N LYS A 374 79.55 -12.37 37.04
CA LYS A 374 80.58 -11.62 37.79
C LYS A 374 80.86 -12.21 39.16
N LEU A 375 79.85 -12.76 39.84
CA LEU A 375 80.00 -13.51 41.09
C LEU A 375 80.72 -14.85 40.86
N ASP A 376 80.32 -15.61 39.83
CA ASP A 376 80.91 -16.91 39.49
C ASP A 376 82.39 -16.78 39.06
N THR A 377 82.73 -15.74 38.28
CA THR A 377 84.13 -15.41 37.93
C THR A 377 84.95 -14.91 39.13
N SER A 378 84.36 -14.11 40.03
CA SER A 378 85.02 -13.72 41.29
C SER A 378 85.25 -14.91 42.24
N SER A 379 84.29 -15.84 42.30
CA SER A 379 84.36 -17.08 43.10
C SER A 379 85.45 -18.02 42.59
N THR A 380 85.53 -18.22 41.27
CA THR A 380 86.57 -19.04 40.65
C THR A 380 87.97 -18.40 40.77
N PHE A 381 88.08 -17.07 40.67
CA PHE A 381 89.33 -16.37 40.99
C PHE A 381 89.75 -16.57 42.45
N LEU A 382 88.83 -16.45 43.42
CA LEU A 382 89.09 -16.71 44.83
C LEU A 382 89.51 -18.17 45.09
N PHE A 383 88.90 -19.14 44.40
CA PHE A 383 89.28 -20.55 44.47
C PHE A 383 90.71 -20.78 43.93
N ASN A 384 91.05 -20.17 42.80
CA ASN A 384 92.39 -20.25 42.22
C ASN A 384 93.43 -19.63 43.14
N LEU A 385 93.19 -18.41 43.65
CA LEU A 385 94.07 -17.74 44.63
C LEU A 385 94.25 -18.61 45.90
N LYS A 386 93.20 -19.27 46.38
CA LYS A 386 93.27 -20.21 47.52
C LYS A 386 94.14 -21.44 47.20
N SER A 387 94.10 -21.94 45.95
CA SER A 387 94.95 -23.04 45.50
C SER A 387 96.43 -22.61 45.34
N GLU A 388 96.69 -21.38 44.87
CA GLU A 388 98.02 -20.80 44.81
C GLU A 388 98.62 -20.56 46.21
N PHE A 389 97.82 -20.06 47.16
CA PHE A 389 98.23 -19.95 48.57
C PHE A 389 98.57 -21.33 49.17
N ALA A 390 97.77 -22.37 48.87
CA ALA A 390 98.07 -23.73 49.31
C ALA A 390 99.37 -24.27 48.67
N ALA A 391 99.62 -23.98 47.40
CA ALA A 391 100.85 -24.33 46.71
C ALA A 391 102.07 -23.57 47.28
N TYR A 392 101.93 -22.28 47.57
CA TYR A 392 102.97 -21.46 48.22
C TYR A 392 103.32 -21.98 49.61
N VAL A 393 102.31 -22.26 50.46
CA VAL A 393 102.53 -22.84 51.79
C VAL A 393 103.21 -24.21 51.70
N LYS A 394 102.81 -25.04 50.74
CA LYS A 394 103.46 -26.34 50.49
C LYS A 394 104.92 -26.18 50.04
N ALA A 395 105.21 -25.26 49.12
CA ALA A 395 106.57 -24.98 48.66
C ALA A 395 107.46 -24.42 49.79
N LYS A 396 106.91 -23.53 50.64
CA LYS A 396 107.53 -23.03 51.86
C LYS A 396 107.96 -24.17 52.79
N LEU A 397 107.06 -25.12 53.05
CA LEU A 397 107.34 -26.29 53.90
C LEU A 397 108.38 -27.24 53.28
N SER A 398 108.40 -27.39 51.95
CA SER A 398 109.42 -28.17 51.24
C SER A 398 110.79 -27.48 51.15
N GLN A 399 110.88 -26.16 51.36
CA GLN A 399 112.14 -25.42 51.42
C GLN A 399 112.83 -25.51 52.80
N GLU A 400 112.10 -25.96 53.83
CA GLU A 400 112.55 -25.99 55.22
C GLU A 400 112.94 -27.41 55.69
N SER A 401 113.00 -28.38 54.76
CA SER A 401 113.12 -29.81 55.05
C SER A 401 114.33 -30.51 54.39
N GLU A 402 115.52 -29.89 54.38
CA GLU A 402 116.73 -30.49 53.79
C GLU A 402 117.99 -30.30 54.63
N SER A 403 118.26 -31.25 55.55
CA SER A 403 119.58 -31.42 56.17
C SER A 403 119.85 -32.86 56.62
N ILE A 404 120.92 -33.46 56.08
CA ILE A 404 121.59 -34.72 56.52
C ILE A 404 120.72 -35.99 56.36
N LYS A 405 120.89 -36.86 55.35
CA LYS A 405 122.04 -37.63 54.79
C LYS A 405 122.36 -38.98 55.47
N GLU A 406 121.96 -40.04 54.75
CA GLU A 406 122.80 -41.11 54.16
C GLU A 406 123.44 -42.27 54.97
N GLU A 407 123.42 -43.40 54.25
CA GLU A 407 124.38 -44.53 54.17
C GLU A 407 124.35 -45.74 55.13
N ASN A 408 124.35 -46.93 54.49
CA ASN A 408 124.71 -48.24 55.02
C ASN A 408 126.21 -48.47 54.79
N PRO A 409 126.90 -49.43 55.45
CA PRO A 409 127.03 -50.75 54.78
C PRO A 409 127.30 -52.00 55.67
N ALA A 410 127.21 -53.17 55.01
CA ALA A 410 128.05 -54.38 55.12
C ALA A 410 128.09 -55.31 56.38
N ASP A 411 127.71 -56.57 56.09
CA ASP A 411 128.40 -57.85 56.37
C ASP A 411 128.36 -58.59 57.73
N GLU A 412 128.37 -59.93 57.64
CA GLU A 412 128.26 -60.92 58.72
C GLU A 412 129.52 -61.82 58.80
N ALA A 413 130.03 -62.13 60.01
CA ALA A 413 130.69 -63.42 60.35
C ALA A 413 131.14 -63.50 61.82
N GLY A 414 130.67 -64.53 62.57
CA GLY A 414 131.15 -64.89 63.92
C GLY A 414 130.73 -63.92 65.05
N GLU A 415 130.73 -64.29 66.34
CA GLU A 415 130.94 -65.59 67.02
C GLU A 415 129.92 -65.78 68.17
N THR A 416 130.09 -66.82 68.99
CA THR A 416 129.06 -67.35 69.90
C THR A 416 128.87 -66.57 71.23
N MET A 417 127.83 -65.73 71.32
CA MET A 417 127.30 -65.26 72.61
C MET A 417 125.79 -64.92 72.59
N THR A 418 124.99 -65.66 71.82
CA THR A 418 123.76 -65.15 71.18
C THR A 418 122.43 -65.78 71.62
N THR A 419 122.26 -66.09 72.92
CA THR A 419 121.00 -66.69 73.43
C THR A 419 120.06 -65.71 74.13
N LEU A 420 120.51 -64.91 75.10
CA LEU A 420 119.62 -63.99 75.85
C LEU A 420 119.23 -62.74 75.05
N THR A 421 120.19 -62.07 74.40
CA THR A 421 119.94 -60.84 73.61
C THR A 421 119.00 -61.10 72.43
N SER A 422 119.03 -62.30 71.85
CA SER A 422 118.11 -62.72 70.77
C SER A 422 116.65 -62.78 71.26
N ILE A 423 116.41 -63.23 72.49
CA ILE A 423 115.07 -63.32 73.07
C ILE A 423 114.52 -61.92 73.34
N THR A 424 115.29 -61.02 73.96
CA THR A 424 114.85 -59.63 74.17
C THR A 424 114.64 -58.88 72.86
N ALA A 425 115.49 -59.10 71.84
CA ALA A 425 115.29 -58.50 70.51
C ALA A 425 114.03 -59.02 69.81
N LYS A 426 113.76 -60.34 69.86
CA LYS A 426 112.53 -60.94 69.32
C LYS A 426 111.26 -60.48 70.06
N LEU A 427 111.33 -60.32 71.39
CA LEU A 427 110.22 -59.81 72.20
C LEU A 427 109.96 -58.33 71.90
N ALA A 428 111.01 -57.52 71.71
CA ALA A 428 110.86 -56.14 71.25
C ALA A 428 110.26 -56.06 69.83
N ARG A 429 110.70 -56.92 68.90
CA ARG A 429 110.19 -56.97 67.52
C ARG A 429 108.72 -57.36 67.47
N THR A 430 108.36 -58.48 68.11
CA THR A 430 106.95 -58.93 68.21
C THR A 430 106.04 -57.96 68.96
N LYS A 431 106.57 -57.17 69.91
CA LYS A 431 105.83 -56.05 70.50
C LYS A 431 105.62 -54.90 69.50
N SER A 432 106.64 -54.54 68.72
CA SER A 432 106.51 -53.51 67.67
C SER A 432 105.51 -53.94 66.58
N GLU A 433 105.61 -55.18 66.12
CA GLU A 433 104.69 -55.82 65.16
C GLU A 433 103.25 -55.86 65.73
N LEU A 434 103.08 -56.09 67.03
CA LEU A 434 101.76 -56.06 67.69
C LEU A 434 101.16 -54.64 67.75
N GLU A 435 101.96 -53.60 68.05
CA GLU A 435 101.46 -52.22 68.01
C GLU A 435 101.19 -51.74 66.57
N GLU A 436 101.97 -52.18 65.58
CA GLU A 436 101.70 -51.95 64.16
C GLU A 436 100.39 -52.65 63.71
N VAL A 437 100.18 -53.91 64.10
CA VAL A 437 98.93 -54.63 63.83
C VAL A 437 97.73 -53.94 64.50
N LYS A 438 97.86 -53.42 65.73
CA LYS A 438 96.80 -52.61 66.36
C LYS A 438 96.52 -51.32 65.60
N ALA A 439 97.56 -50.59 65.19
CA ALA A 439 97.40 -49.36 64.40
C ALA A 439 96.71 -49.64 63.05
N ASN A 440 97.06 -50.73 62.39
CA ASN A 440 96.40 -51.19 61.17
C ASN A 440 94.95 -51.66 61.41
N ILE A 441 94.64 -52.28 62.55
CA ILE A 441 93.27 -52.65 62.94
C ILE A 441 92.40 -51.41 63.17
N GLU A 442 92.88 -50.42 63.93
CA GLU A 442 92.13 -49.18 64.16
C GLU A 442 91.98 -48.36 62.86
N LYS A 443 93.02 -48.29 62.01
CA LYS A 443 92.93 -47.68 60.67
C LYS A 443 91.89 -48.38 59.79
N ALA A 444 91.89 -49.72 59.73
CA ALA A 444 90.91 -50.48 58.96
C ALA A 444 89.48 -50.33 59.50
N LYS A 445 89.33 -50.19 60.82
CA LYS A 445 88.06 -49.91 61.51
C LYS A 445 87.54 -48.51 61.19
N ASP A 446 88.41 -47.50 61.16
CA ASP A 446 88.08 -46.14 60.75
C ASP A 446 87.70 -46.09 59.26
N GLU A 447 88.46 -46.76 58.38
CA GLU A 447 88.14 -46.92 56.96
C GLU A 447 86.76 -47.61 56.76
N VAL A 448 86.47 -48.68 57.52
CA VAL A 448 85.15 -49.33 57.54
C VAL A 448 84.06 -48.41 58.08
N SER A 449 84.36 -47.47 58.99
CA SER A 449 83.41 -46.47 59.46
C SER A 449 83.09 -45.45 58.37
N CYS A 450 84.11 -44.95 57.67
CA CYS A 450 83.97 -44.01 56.54
C CYS A 450 83.20 -44.67 55.38
N LEU A 451 83.52 -45.91 55.02
CA LEU A 451 82.78 -46.68 54.01
C LEU A 451 81.32 -46.91 54.41
N ARG A 452 81.02 -47.13 55.70
CA ARG A 452 79.64 -47.26 56.21
C ARG A 452 78.87 -45.94 56.09
N VAL A 453 79.50 -44.80 56.37
CA VAL A 453 78.90 -43.47 56.19
C VAL A 453 78.64 -43.20 54.69
N ALA A 454 79.62 -43.49 53.83
CA ALA A 454 79.49 -43.34 52.37
C ALA A 454 78.35 -44.22 51.80
N ALA A 455 78.29 -45.50 52.18
CA ALA A 455 77.23 -46.41 51.78
C ALA A 455 75.84 -45.95 52.27
N SER A 456 75.77 -45.37 53.48
CA SER A 456 74.53 -44.79 54.01
C SER A 456 74.10 -43.55 53.21
N SER A 457 75.04 -42.68 52.86
CA SER A 457 74.78 -41.51 52.01
C SER A 457 74.28 -41.91 50.62
N LEU A 458 74.96 -42.87 49.96
CA LEU A 458 74.56 -43.39 48.65
C LEU A 458 73.19 -44.09 48.68
N LYS A 459 72.82 -44.74 49.80
CA LYS A 459 71.47 -45.28 49.98
C LYS A 459 70.43 -44.16 50.06
N CYS A 460 70.69 -43.10 50.83
CA CYS A 460 69.80 -41.94 50.91
C CYS A 460 69.71 -41.17 49.57
N GLU A 461 70.78 -41.17 48.77
CA GLU A 461 70.81 -40.67 47.39
C GLU A 461 69.92 -41.49 46.47
N LEU A 462 70.10 -42.81 46.43
CA LEU A 462 69.28 -43.73 45.63
C LEU A 462 67.80 -43.64 46.01
N GLU A 463 67.48 -43.49 47.30
CA GLU A 463 66.11 -43.27 47.76
C GLU A 463 65.53 -41.90 47.32
N ARG A 464 66.35 -40.84 47.24
CA ARG A 464 65.92 -39.55 46.67
C ARG A 464 65.65 -39.67 45.18
N GLU A 465 66.58 -40.21 44.42
CA GLU A 465 66.46 -40.35 42.95
C GLU A 465 65.31 -41.28 42.56
N THR A 466 65.07 -42.36 43.31
CA THR A 466 63.91 -43.23 43.10
C THR A 466 62.60 -42.47 43.26
N ARG A 467 62.47 -41.60 44.28
CA ARG A 467 61.29 -40.76 44.47
C ARG A 467 61.16 -39.73 43.34
N ALA A 468 62.23 -39.03 42.99
CA ALA A 468 62.25 -38.07 41.88
C ALA A 468 61.77 -38.71 40.57
N LEU A 469 62.31 -39.88 40.21
CA LEU A 469 61.93 -40.66 39.03
C LEU A 469 60.44 -41.05 39.04
N THR A 470 59.88 -41.45 40.19
CA THR A 470 58.43 -41.73 40.28
C THR A 470 57.57 -40.48 40.03
N THR A 471 57.96 -39.32 40.57
CA THR A 471 57.23 -38.06 40.31
C THR A 471 57.35 -37.58 38.87
N MET A 472 58.50 -37.82 38.23
CA MET A 472 58.69 -37.54 36.80
C MET A 472 57.79 -38.41 35.93
N ARG A 473 57.71 -39.73 36.18
CA ARG A 473 56.79 -40.63 35.46
C ARG A 473 55.31 -40.27 35.64
N GLN A 474 54.92 -39.79 36.83
CA GLN A 474 53.56 -39.28 37.05
C GLN A 474 53.28 -38.01 36.22
N ARG A 475 54.24 -37.06 36.18
CA ARG A 475 54.14 -35.85 35.36
C ARG A 475 54.13 -36.16 33.86
N GLU A 476 54.95 -37.12 33.43
CA GLU A 476 55.01 -37.64 32.06
C GLU A 476 53.65 -38.21 31.64
N GLY A 477 53.05 -39.10 32.44
CA GLY A 477 51.72 -39.65 32.16
C GLY A 477 50.62 -38.60 32.07
N LEU A 478 50.63 -37.60 32.96
CA LEU A 478 49.70 -36.46 32.88
C LEU A 478 49.92 -35.61 31.63
N ALA A 479 51.17 -35.38 31.22
CA ALA A 479 51.49 -34.67 29.99
C ALA A 479 51.04 -35.46 28.74
N SER A 480 51.23 -36.78 28.71
CA SER A 480 50.71 -37.64 27.63
C SER A 480 49.19 -37.57 27.53
N MET A 481 48.47 -37.60 28.65
CA MET A 481 47.00 -37.44 28.64
C MET A 481 46.57 -36.09 28.05
N SER A 482 47.26 -35.00 28.41
CA SER A 482 47.00 -33.67 27.83
C SER A 482 47.29 -33.62 26.33
N VAL A 483 48.38 -34.24 25.87
CA VAL A 483 48.72 -34.32 24.44
C VAL A 483 47.66 -35.10 23.67
N PHE A 484 47.18 -36.24 24.18
CA PHE A 484 46.09 -36.99 23.54
C PHE A 484 44.76 -36.21 23.47
N SER A 485 44.46 -35.35 24.45
CA SER A 485 43.28 -34.46 24.35
C SER A 485 43.44 -33.44 23.23
N LEU A 486 44.57 -32.74 23.19
CA LEU A 486 44.88 -31.74 22.17
C LEU A 486 44.96 -32.36 20.76
N GLU A 487 45.46 -33.59 20.63
CA GLU A 487 45.46 -34.34 19.38
C GLU A 487 44.04 -34.72 18.93
N ALA A 488 43.16 -35.11 19.85
CA ALA A 488 41.75 -35.37 19.54
C ALA A 488 41.00 -34.09 19.11
N GLU A 489 41.26 -32.96 19.78
CA GLU A 489 40.70 -31.64 19.45
C GLU A 489 41.22 -31.11 18.10
N LEU A 490 42.51 -31.30 17.80
CA LEU A 490 43.10 -30.95 16.50
C LEU A 490 42.51 -31.80 15.36
N ASN A 491 42.39 -33.12 15.55
CA ASN A 491 41.75 -33.99 14.56
C ASN A 491 40.28 -33.62 14.34
N ARG A 492 39.57 -33.24 15.40
CA ARG A 492 38.19 -32.74 15.30
C ARG A 492 38.12 -31.45 14.47
N THR A 493 38.89 -30.42 14.81
CA THR A 493 38.85 -29.14 14.08
C THR A 493 39.26 -29.30 12.61
N ASN A 494 40.19 -30.20 12.29
CA ASN A 494 40.50 -30.58 10.90
C ASN A 494 39.27 -31.13 10.15
N THR A 495 38.50 -32.06 10.74
CA THR A 495 37.27 -32.59 10.10
C THR A 495 36.16 -31.54 9.97
N GLU A 496 36.06 -30.60 10.91
CA GLU A 496 35.11 -29.50 10.86
C GLU A 496 35.52 -28.47 9.77
N LEU A 497 36.82 -28.23 9.56
CA LEU A 497 37.36 -27.42 8.46
C LEU A 497 37.15 -28.05 7.07
N GLU A 498 37.34 -29.37 6.90
CA GLU A 498 37.02 -30.04 5.63
C GLU A 498 35.52 -29.88 5.27
N LEU A 499 34.64 -30.07 6.26
CA LEU A 499 33.19 -29.90 6.08
C LEU A 499 32.80 -28.45 5.72
N ILE A 500 33.52 -27.45 6.26
CA ILE A 500 33.36 -26.04 5.88
C ILE A 500 33.84 -25.82 4.43
N SER A 501 35.02 -26.33 4.06
CA SER A 501 35.56 -26.17 2.69
C SER A 501 34.67 -26.83 1.63
N MET A 502 34.02 -27.96 1.93
CA MET A 502 33.03 -28.58 1.03
C MET A 502 31.81 -27.67 0.80
N LYS A 503 31.28 -27.07 1.88
CA LYS A 503 30.12 -26.15 1.80
C LYS A 503 30.47 -24.82 1.14
N GLU A 504 31.70 -24.34 1.33
CA GLU A 504 32.20 -23.16 0.64
C GLU A 504 32.23 -23.38 -0.88
N LYS A 505 32.76 -24.54 -1.34
CA LYS A 505 32.76 -24.91 -2.77
C LYS A 505 31.34 -25.03 -3.33
N GLU A 506 30.41 -25.65 -2.59
CA GLU A 506 28.99 -25.73 -2.96
C GLU A 506 28.32 -24.34 -3.04
N ALA A 507 28.73 -23.39 -2.19
CA ALA A 507 28.25 -22.01 -2.23
C ALA A 507 28.87 -21.21 -3.40
N GLN A 508 30.17 -21.39 -3.67
CA GLN A 508 30.87 -20.78 -4.81
C GLN A 508 30.27 -21.26 -6.15
N GLU A 509 29.98 -22.55 -6.30
CA GLU A 509 29.33 -23.11 -7.50
C GLU A 509 27.97 -22.43 -7.75
N LYS A 510 27.09 -22.38 -6.74
CA LYS A 510 25.79 -21.68 -6.84
C LYS A 510 25.95 -20.19 -7.15
N MET A 511 27.00 -19.56 -6.62
CA MET A 511 27.30 -18.15 -6.89
C MET A 511 27.75 -17.91 -8.34
N MET A 512 28.33 -18.90 -9.04
CA MET A 512 28.68 -18.78 -10.47
C MET A 512 27.46 -18.80 -11.41
N ASP A 513 26.31 -19.32 -10.97
CA ASP A 513 25.07 -19.33 -11.77
C ASP A 513 24.20 -18.08 -11.57
N VAL A 514 24.33 -17.37 -10.45
CA VAL A 514 23.56 -16.14 -10.18
C VAL A 514 23.80 -15.05 -11.25
N PRO A 515 25.04 -14.75 -11.70
CA PRO A 515 25.28 -13.83 -12.81
C PRO A 515 24.60 -14.23 -14.12
N LYS A 516 24.54 -15.54 -14.43
CA LYS A 516 23.89 -16.05 -15.66
C LYS A 516 22.39 -15.82 -15.61
N MET A 517 21.76 -16.14 -14.48
CA MET A 517 20.34 -15.89 -14.25
C MET A 517 20.00 -14.39 -14.27
N LEU A 518 20.86 -13.53 -13.71
CA LEU A 518 20.69 -12.07 -13.76
C LEU A 518 20.83 -11.51 -15.18
N GLN A 519 21.79 -12.01 -15.97
CA GLN A 519 21.95 -11.66 -17.38
C GLN A 519 20.73 -12.08 -18.21
N GLN A 520 20.23 -13.30 -18.02
CA GLN A 520 19.01 -13.79 -18.68
C GLN A 520 17.79 -12.93 -18.30
N ALA A 521 17.56 -12.68 -17.00
CA ALA A 521 16.44 -11.84 -16.55
C ALA A 521 16.52 -10.40 -17.09
N THR A 522 17.73 -9.86 -17.28
CA THR A 522 17.94 -8.56 -17.93
C THR A 522 17.55 -8.60 -19.41
N GLN A 523 17.98 -9.64 -20.13
CA GLN A 523 17.64 -9.83 -21.54
C GLN A 523 16.12 -10.04 -21.75
N GLU A 524 15.47 -10.83 -20.89
CA GLU A 524 14.01 -11.02 -20.89
C GLU A 524 13.26 -9.71 -20.60
N ALA A 525 13.75 -8.90 -19.65
CA ALA A 525 13.18 -7.59 -19.36
C ALA A 525 13.30 -6.61 -20.54
N ASP A 526 14.41 -6.62 -21.29
CA ASP A 526 14.59 -5.78 -22.47
C ASP A 526 13.77 -6.26 -23.67
N GLN A 527 13.59 -7.58 -23.84
CA GLN A 527 12.63 -8.14 -24.80
C GLN A 527 11.20 -7.71 -24.47
N ALA A 528 10.80 -7.77 -23.20
CA ALA A 528 9.48 -7.34 -22.75
C ALA A 528 9.25 -5.83 -22.97
N LYS A 529 10.26 -4.97 -22.74
CA LYS A 529 10.22 -3.54 -23.09
C LYS A 529 10.01 -3.33 -24.59
N SER A 530 10.74 -4.07 -25.43
CA SER A 530 10.62 -3.99 -26.89
C SER A 530 9.21 -4.35 -27.39
N ILE A 531 8.66 -5.48 -26.91
CA ILE A 531 7.29 -5.92 -27.23
C ILE A 531 6.26 -4.89 -26.76
N ALA A 532 6.42 -4.36 -25.53
CA ALA A 532 5.54 -3.32 -25.00
C ALA A 532 5.65 -1.98 -25.74
N HIS A 533 6.78 -1.68 -26.38
CA HIS A 533 6.94 -0.52 -27.25
C HIS A 533 6.24 -0.73 -28.60
N LEU A 534 6.44 -1.89 -29.24
CA LEU A 534 5.79 -2.25 -30.50
C LEU A 534 4.26 -2.20 -30.37
N ALA A 535 3.70 -2.82 -29.33
CA ALA A 535 2.25 -2.81 -29.06
C ALA A 535 1.69 -1.38 -28.81
N ARG A 536 2.52 -0.45 -28.32
CA ARG A 536 2.12 0.98 -28.21
C ARG A 536 2.12 1.67 -29.57
N GLN A 537 3.09 1.38 -30.44
CA GLN A 537 3.16 1.93 -31.80
C GLN A 537 1.99 1.42 -32.67
N GLU A 538 1.65 0.14 -32.56
CA GLU A 538 0.46 -0.45 -33.17
C GLU A 538 -0.82 0.21 -32.64
N GLN A 539 -0.92 0.46 -31.33
CA GLN A 539 -2.07 1.16 -30.75
C GLN A 539 -2.18 2.61 -31.25
N THR A 540 -1.08 3.34 -31.46
CA THR A 540 -1.13 4.69 -32.05
C THR A 540 -1.55 4.64 -33.52
N HIS A 541 -1.00 3.72 -34.31
CA HIS A 541 -1.38 3.55 -35.72
C HIS A 541 -2.87 3.24 -35.86
N ALA A 542 -3.40 2.27 -35.10
CA ALA A 542 -4.81 1.91 -35.12
C ALA A 542 -5.75 3.06 -34.67
N LYS A 543 -5.28 3.97 -33.82
CA LYS A 543 -6.02 5.20 -33.45
C LYS A 543 -6.02 6.23 -34.57
N GLU A 544 -4.90 6.41 -35.24
CA GLU A 544 -4.75 7.32 -36.39
C GLU A 544 -5.61 6.85 -37.57
N GLU A 545 -5.59 5.55 -37.89
CA GLU A 545 -6.46 4.92 -38.88
C GLU A 545 -7.95 5.07 -38.52
N ALA A 546 -8.32 4.89 -37.24
CA ALA A 546 -9.70 5.03 -36.77
C ALA A 546 -10.21 6.49 -36.89
N GLU A 547 -9.42 7.49 -36.51
CA GLU A 547 -9.78 8.91 -36.69
C GLU A 547 -9.79 9.31 -38.18
N GLN A 548 -8.91 8.76 -39.02
CA GLN A 548 -8.97 8.95 -40.48
C GLN A 548 -10.24 8.35 -41.09
N ALA A 549 -10.62 7.13 -40.70
CA ALA A 549 -11.84 6.47 -41.15
C ALA A 549 -13.10 7.25 -40.72
N LYS A 550 -13.11 7.76 -39.49
CA LYS A 550 -14.16 8.62 -38.92
C LYS A 550 -14.27 9.97 -39.66
N ALA A 551 -13.15 10.60 -40.02
CA ALA A 551 -13.15 11.79 -40.87
C ALA A 551 -13.73 11.49 -42.26
N GLY A 552 -13.35 10.35 -42.87
CA GLY A 552 -13.92 9.88 -44.13
C GLY A 552 -15.43 9.61 -44.06
N ALA A 553 -15.90 9.04 -42.95
CA ALA A 553 -17.33 8.81 -42.70
C ALA A 553 -18.10 10.14 -42.61
N SER A 554 -17.57 11.13 -41.89
CA SER A 554 -18.19 12.45 -41.78
C SER A 554 -18.28 13.18 -43.13
N ILE A 555 -17.25 13.07 -43.98
CA ILE A 555 -17.28 13.60 -45.35
C ILE A 555 -18.37 12.89 -46.19
N MET A 556 -18.53 11.57 -46.03
CA MET A 556 -19.56 10.80 -46.73
C MET A 556 -20.97 11.17 -46.26
N GLU A 557 -21.17 11.41 -44.95
CA GLU A 557 -22.43 11.87 -44.37
C GLU A 557 -22.84 13.25 -44.90
N ILE A 558 -21.89 14.20 -44.96
CA ILE A 558 -22.12 15.53 -45.57
C ILE A 558 -22.53 15.38 -47.05
N ARG A 559 -21.86 14.49 -47.81
CA ARG A 559 -22.18 14.23 -49.21
C ARG A 559 -23.55 13.57 -49.38
N LEU A 560 -23.93 12.64 -48.49
CA LEU A 560 -25.26 12.03 -48.46
C LEU A 560 -26.35 13.09 -48.20
N HIS A 561 -26.13 13.97 -47.23
CA HIS A 561 -27.08 15.04 -46.88
C HIS A 561 -27.24 16.08 -48.00
N ALA A 562 -26.18 16.37 -48.74
CA ALA A 562 -26.24 17.20 -49.95
C ALA A 562 -27.07 16.53 -51.05
N ALA A 563 -26.81 15.25 -51.36
CA ALA A 563 -27.57 14.49 -52.36
C ALA A 563 -29.06 14.32 -51.99
N LEU A 564 -29.39 14.16 -50.70
CA LEU A 564 -30.78 14.12 -50.23
C LEU A 564 -31.51 15.45 -50.49
N LYS A 565 -30.86 16.59 -50.29
CA LYS A 565 -31.42 17.91 -50.62
C LYS A 565 -31.55 18.16 -52.12
N GLU A 566 -30.62 17.66 -52.93
CA GLU A 566 -30.72 17.68 -54.39
C GLU A 566 -31.92 16.84 -54.88
N ILE A 567 -32.13 15.65 -54.31
CA ILE A 567 -33.30 14.81 -54.57
C ILE A 567 -34.61 15.48 -54.13
N GLU A 568 -34.62 16.22 -53.01
CA GLU A 568 -35.78 16.98 -52.57
C GLU A 568 -36.10 18.16 -53.50
N ALA A 569 -35.07 18.91 -53.93
CA ALA A 569 -35.20 19.98 -54.92
C ALA A 569 -35.68 19.45 -56.28
N ALA A 570 -35.16 18.30 -56.74
CA ALA A 570 -35.61 17.63 -57.96
C ALA A 570 -37.09 17.21 -57.87
N LYS A 571 -37.53 16.65 -56.73
CA LYS A 571 -38.95 16.31 -56.47
C LYS A 571 -39.86 17.54 -56.35
N ALA A 572 -39.33 18.68 -55.89
CA ALA A 572 -40.06 19.94 -55.93
C ALA A 572 -40.23 20.45 -57.37
N SER A 573 -39.16 20.39 -58.17
CA SER A 573 -39.19 20.72 -59.61
C SER A 573 -40.13 19.80 -60.40
N GLU A 574 -40.11 18.49 -60.14
CA GLU A 574 -41.03 17.49 -60.71
C GLU A 574 -42.50 17.86 -60.44
N LYS A 575 -42.84 18.19 -59.19
CA LYS A 575 -44.20 18.63 -58.82
C LYS A 575 -44.61 19.91 -59.54
N LEU A 576 -43.70 20.88 -59.68
CA LEU A 576 -43.97 22.13 -60.40
C LEU A 576 -44.18 21.86 -61.91
N ALA A 577 -43.37 21.00 -62.52
CA ALA A 577 -43.55 20.58 -63.91
C ALA A 577 -44.89 19.84 -64.12
N LEU A 578 -45.26 18.93 -63.22
CA LEU A 578 -46.56 18.23 -63.27
C LEU A 578 -47.76 19.17 -63.07
N LEU A 579 -47.61 20.25 -62.29
CA LEU A 579 -48.63 21.30 -62.17
C LEU A 579 -48.71 22.17 -63.44
N ALA A 580 -47.57 22.50 -64.04
CA ALA A 580 -47.52 23.24 -65.31
C ALA A 580 -48.14 22.45 -66.47
N VAL A 581 -47.84 21.14 -66.58
CA VAL A 581 -48.49 20.24 -67.56
C VAL A 581 -49.99 20.21 -67.35
N LYS A 582 -50.48 20.05 -66.11
CA LYS A 582 -51.93 20.07 -65.82
C LYS A 582 -52.60 21.41 -66.11
N ALA A 583 -51.89 22.53 -65.94
CA ALA A 583 -52.40 23.84 -66.32
C ALA A 583 -52.51 24.00 -67.84
N LEU A 584 -51.55 23.44 -68.60
CA LEU A 584 -51.61 23.38 -70.06
C LEU A 584 -52.72 22.44 -70.53
N GLU A 585 -52.83 21.23 -69.99
CA GLU A 585 -53.93 20.28 -70.27
C GLU A 585 -55.31 20.90 -69.99
N ALA A 586 -55.46 21.65 -68.89
CA ALA A 586 -56.70 22.35 -68.58
C ALA A 586 -56.98 23.52 -69.55
N SER A 587 -55.95 24.23 -70.00
CA SER A 587 -56.07 25.28 -71.02
C SER A 587 -56.39 24.71 -72.41
N GLU A 588 -55.87 23.54 -72.74
CA GLU A 588 -56.11 22.83 -74.01
C GLU A 588 -57.50 22.17 -74.02
N GLN A 589 -57.96 21.63 -72.89
CA GLN A 589 -59.34 21.16 -72.72
C GLN A 589 -60.36 22.31 -72.74
N ALA A 590 -60.00 23.50 -72.24
CA ALA A 590 -60.82 24.71 -72.38
C ALA A 590 -60.89 25.17 -73.84
N ALA A 591 -59.77 25.15 -74.57
CA ALA A 591 -59.73 25.47 -76.01
C ALA A 591 -60.47 24.41 -76.86
N GLY A 592 -60.47 23.15 -76.44
CA GLY A 592 -61.11 22.03 -77.14
C GLY A 592 -62.64 22.02 -77.13
N LEU A 593 -63.30 23.01 -76.50
CA LEU A 593 -64.76 23.07 -76.39
C LEU A 593 -65.40 24.36 -76.95
N GLU A 594 -64.64 25.28 -77.56
CA GLU A 594 -65.22 26.46 -78.24
C GLU A 594 -64.79 26.60 -79.70
N THR A 595 -65.79 26.76 -80.57
CA THR A 595 -65.60 27.21 -81.95
C THR A 595 -65.66 28.73 -82.02
N ASN A 596 -64.59 29.32 -82.58
CA ASN A 596 -64.43 30.72 -83.00
C ASN A 596 -64.06 31.75 -81.92
N ASP A 597 -62.91 32.41 -82.16
CA ASP A 597 -62.61 33.81 -81.89
C ASP A 597 -62.77 34.37 -80.46
N SER A 598 -61.78 34.13 -79.61
CA SER A 598 -61.27 35.15 -78.69
C SER A 598 -59.78 34.98 -78.37
N PRO A 599 -59.00 36.08 -78.24
CA PRO A 599 -57.59 36.00 -77.89
C PRO A 599 -57.42 35.55 -76.44
N CYS A 600 -56.55 34.56 -76.19
CA CYS A 600 -56.32 34.01 -74.85
C CYS A 600 -55.51 34.98 -73.96
N GLY A 601 -56.20 35.99 -73.45
CA GLY A 601 -55.78 36.83 -72.34
C GLY A 601 -57.00 37.11 -71.48
N VAL A 602 -57.04 36.54 -70.27
CA VAL A 602 -58.18 36.72 -69.33
C VAL A 602 -58.16 38.17 -68.83
N SER A 603 -58.84 39.03 -69.56
CA SER A 603 -58.98 40.45 -69.27
C SER A 603 -59.95 40.64 -68.11
N LEU A 604 -59.46 40.43 -66.88
CA LEU A 604 -60.21 40.72 -65.65
C LEU A 604 -60.75 42.17 -65.70
N PRO A 605 -62.02 42.40 -65.33
CA PRO A 605 -62.54 43.74 -65.11
C PRO A 605 -61.61 44.49 -64.15
N LEU A 606 -61.39 45.79 -64.39
CA LEU A 606 -60.41 46.59 -63.64
C LEU A 606 -60.69 46.57 -62.13
N ASP A 607 -61.97 46.57 -61.74
CA ASP A 607 -62.42 46.47 -60.35
C ASP A 607 -62.14 45.09 -59.73
N GLU A 608 -62.17 44.00 -60.51
CA GLU A 608 -61.80 42.66 -60.04
C GLU A 608 -60.29 42.52 -59.88
N TYR A 609 -59.50 43.08 -60.81
CA TYR A 609 -58.05 43.17 -60.66
C TYR A 609 -57.67 43.93 -59.39
N TYR A 610 -58.24 45.11 -59.14
CA TYR A 610 -58.00 45.86 -57.90
C TYR A 610 -58.50 45.10 -56.66
N SER A 611 -59.64 44.40 -56.74
CA SER A 611 -60.18 43.59 -55.64
C SER A 611 -59.30 42.37 -55.29
N LEU A 612 -58.71 41.72 -56.28
CA LEU A 612 -57.79 40.59 -56.08
C LEU A 612 -56.41 41.07 -55.62
N SER A 613 -55.88 42.12 -56.24
CA SER A 613 -54.63 42.77 -55.82
C SER A 613 -54.68 43.24 -54.36
N LYS A 614 -55.80 43.87 -53.95
CA LYS A 614 -56.03 44.29 -52.56
C LYS A 614 -56.11 43.10 -51.59
N LYS A 615 -56.78 41.99 -51.97
CA LYS A 615 -56.81 40.77 -51.15
C LYS A 615 -55.42 40.12 -51.03
N ALA A 616 -54.61 40.18 -52.07
CA ALA A 616 -53.24 39.69 -52.04
C ALA A 616 -52.36 40.53 -51.10
N SER A 617 -52.42 41.87 -51.18
CA SER A 617 -51.67 42.74 -50.27
C SER A 617 -52.18 42.68 -48.82
N GLU A 618 -53.49 42.53 -48.59
CA GLU A 618 -54.06 42.27 -47.25
C GLU A 618 -53.55 40.95 -46.66
N ALA A 619 -53.41 39.90 -47.46
CA ALA A 619 -52.86 38.61 -47.04
C ALA A 619 -51.33 38.68 -46.80
N GLU A 620 -50.59 39.41 -47.65
CA GLU A 620 -49.16 39.66 -47.48
C GLU A 620 -48.90 40.49 -46.21
N GLU A 621 -49.70 41.53 -45.95
CA GLU A 621 -49.66 42.30 -44.71
C GLU A 621 -49.88 41.41 -43.47
N LEU A 622 -50.83 40.46 -43.53
CA LEU A 622 -51.08 39.52 -42.43
C LEU A 622 -49.91 38.56 -42.23
N ALA A 623 -49.31 38.03 -43.30
CA ALA A 623 -48.11 37.21 -43.23
C ALA A 623 -46.92 38.01 -42.66
N ASN A 624 -46.69 39.24 -43.13
CA ASN A 624 -45.63 40.12 -42.63
C ASN A 624 -45.84 40.48 -41.14
N LYS A 625 -47.08 40.71 -40.69
CA LYS A 625 -47.41 40.91 -39.25
C LYS A 625 -47.08 39.66 -38.41
N GLN A 626 -47.34 38.46 -38.92
CA GLN A 626 -46.95 37.20 -38.26
C GLN A 626 -45.43 37.02 -38.21
N VAL A 627 -44.72 37.26 -39.32
CA VAL A 627 -43.25 37.19 -39.41
C VAL A 627 -42.58 38.18 -38.45
N ILE A 628 -43.06 39.43 -38.38
CA ILE A 628 -42.56 40.43 -37.44
C ILE A 628 -42.78 39.98 -35.98
N SER A 629 -43.95 39.37 -35.68
CA SER A 629 -44.22 38.81 -34.35
C SER A 629 -43.28 37.66 -33.99
N ALA A 630 -43.04 36.73 -34.91
CA ALA A 630 -42.11 35.62 -34.74
C ALA A 630 -40.66 36.11 -34.55
N ILE A 631 -40.20 37.07 -35.36
CA ILE A 631 -38.88 37.70 -35.22
C ILE A 631 -38.73 38.41 -33.88
N LYS A 632 -39.78 39.07 -33.37
CA LYS A 632 -39.78 39.68 -32.03
C LYS A 632 -39.63 38.63 -30.92
N GLN A 633 -40.31 37.50 -31.03
CA GLN A 633 -40.15 36.38 -30.08
C GLN A 633 -38.74 35.78 -30.15
N ILE A 634 -38.19 35.56 -31.35
CA ILE A 634 -36.83 35.03 -31.55
C ILE A 634 -35.77 35.97 -30.97
N LYS A 635 -35.91 37.30 -31.14
CA LYS A 635 -35.02 38.29 -30.52
C LYS A 635 -35.08 38.21 -28.99
N SER A 636 -36.29 38.23 -28.41
CA SER A 636 -36.48 38.12 -26.96
C SER A 636 -35.93 36.80 -26.39
N ALA A 637 -36.02 35.70 -27.14
CA ALA A 637 -35.43 34.42 -26.77
C ALA A 637 -33.90 34.49 -26.74
N LYS A 638 -33.25 34.99 -27.81
CA LYS A 638 -31.80 35.18 -27.87
C LYS A 638 -31.26 36.15 -26.81
N GLU A 639 -32.02 37.19 -26.48
CA GLU A 639 -31.71 38.10 -25.37
C GLU A 639 -31.82 37.41 -23.99
N SER A 640 -32.65 36.37 -23.85
CA SER A 640 -32.69 35.55 -22.63
C SER A 640 -31.56 34.50 -22.57
N GLU A 641 -31.26 33.87 -23.71
CA GLU A 641 -30.14 32.93 -23.90
C GLU A 641 -28.79 33.61 -23.56
N SER A 642 -28.54 34.79 -24.13
CA SER A 642 -27.33 35.58 -23.86
C SER A 642 -27.17 35.95 -22.38
N ARG A 643 -28.26 36.28 -21.69
CA ARG A 643 -28.25 36.54 -20.24
C ARG A 643 -27.93 35.27 -19.44
N CYS A 644 -28.50 34.13 -19.81
CA CYS A 644 -28.21 32.85 -19.16
C CYS A 644 -26.75 32.42 -19.35
N LEU A 645 -26.19 32.58 -20.55
CA LEU A 645 -24.78 32.32 -20.85
C LEU A 645 -23.85 33.21 -20.02
N LYS A 646 -24.15 34.51 -19.89
CA LYS A 646 -23.38 35.41 -19.02
C LYS A 646 -23.44 35.02 -17.55
N MET A 647 -24.61 34.61 -17.05
CA MET A 647 -24.74 34.12 -15.67
C MET A 647 -23.95 32.82 -15.43
N LEU A 648 -23.88 31.93 -16.42
CA LEU A 648 -23.04 30.72 -16.37
C LEU A 648 -21.55 31.05 -16.36
N GLU A 649 -21.10 32.01 -17.17
CA GLU A 649 -19.72 32.51 -17.17
C GLU A 649 -19.33 33.13 -15.81
N GLU A 650 -20.19 33.96 -15.24
CA GLU A 650 -19.98 34.53 -13.91
C GLU A 650 -19.98 33.48 -12.79
N ALA A 651 -20.77 32.40 -12.92
CA ALA A 651 -20.74 31.27 -11.99
C ALA A 651 -19.43 30.47 -12.11
N ASN A 652 -18.98 30.18 -13.34
CA ASN A 652 -17.71 29.50 -13.59
C ASN A 652 -16.51 30.30 -13.08
N ARG A 653 -16.51 31.63 -13.25
CA ARG A 653 -15.47 32.51 -12.67
C ARG A 653 -15.43 32.40 -11.14
N LYS A 654 -16.59 32.46 -10.48
CA LYS A 654 -16.71 32.27 -9.01
C LYS A 654 -16.28 30.87 -8.54
N ILE A 655 -16.39 29.85 -9.40
CA ILE A 655 -15.88 28.50 -9.13
C ILE A 655 -14.35 28.47 -9.18
N GLU A 656 -13.70 29.11 -10.17
CA GLU A 656 -12.24 29.18 -10.22
C GLU A 656 -11.64 30.09 -9.14
N GLU A 657 -12.30 31.20 -8.79
CA GLU A 657 -11.96 32.03 -7.62
C GLU A 657 -11.93 31.18 -6.34
N LYS A 658 -12.97 30.36 -6.11
CA LYS A 658 -13.03 29.44 -4.95
C LYS A 658 -12.01 28.31 -5.02
N LYS A 659 -11.76 27.71 -6.20
CA LYS A 659 -10.71 26.69 -6.39
C LYS A 659 -9.32 27.25 -6.12
N LYS A 660 -9.05 28.51 -6.50
CA LYS A 660 -7.81 29.19 -6.15
C LYS A 660 -7.70 29.37 -4.64
N ALA A 661 -8.70 29.98 -4.00
CA ALA A 661 -8.70 30.18 -2.55
C ALA A 661 -8.53 28.87 -1.76
N LEU A 662 -9.07 27.75 -2.26
CA LEU A 662 -8.85 26.42 -1.68
C LEU A 662 -7.39 25.95 -1.79
N ARG A 663 -6.75 26.11 -2.97
CA ARG A 663 -5.32 25.78 -3.14
C ARG A 663 -4.43 26.65 -2.24
N ASP A 664 -4.67 27.96 -2.25
CA ASP A 664 -3.95 28.93 -1.43
C ASP A 664 -4.11 28.64 0.08
N ALA A 665 -5.24 28.05 0.50
CA ALA A 665 -5.47 27.59 1.87
C ALA A 665 -4.81 26.24 2.19
N MET A 666 -4.78 25.30 1.23
CA MET A 666 -4.06 24.03 1.38
C MET A 666 -2.55 24.26 1.51
N GLU A 667 -1.95 25.11 0.67
CA GLU A 667 -0.52 25.45 0.73
C GLU A 667 -0.16 26.08 2.09
N LYS A 668 -1.02 26.94 2.65
CA LYS A 668 -0.86 27.49 4.00
C LYS A 668 -0.96 26.43 5.10
N ALA A 669 -1.87 25.47 4.95
CA ALA A 669 -2.03 24.36 5.90
C ALA A 669 -0.87 23.35 5.82
N GLU A 670 -0.25 23.16 4.65
CA GLU A 670 0.97 22.36 4.48
C GLU A 670 2.17 23.07 5.12
N LYS A 671 2.39 24.35 4.81
CA LYS A 671 3.42 25.17 5.48
C LYS A 671 3.25 25.21 6.99
N ALA A 672 2.02 25.29 7.51
CA ALA A 672 1.77 25.23 8.95
C ALA A 672 2.17 23.87 9.58
N LYS A 673 2.08 22.77 8.84
CA LYS A 673 2.60 21.45 9.28
C LYS A 673 4.12 21.40 9.22
N GLU A 674 4.73 21.98 8.19
CA GLU A 674 6.20 22.11 8.07
C GLU A 674 6.79 22.91 9.23
N TRP A 675 6.22 24.09 9.53
CA TRP A 675 6.60 24.89 10.71
C TRP A 675 6.40 24.13 12.02
N LYS A 676 5.28 23.43 12.19
CA LYS A 676 5.06 22.57 13.38
C LYS A 676 6.14 21.49 13.49
N LEU A 677 6.48 20.83 12.39
CA LEU A 677 7.50 19.77 12.37
C LEU A 677 8.89 20.32 12.68
N GLY A 678 9.24 21.50 12.16
CA GLY A 678 10.49 22.19 12.48
C GLY A 678 10.61 22.50 13.98
N VAL A 679 9.58 23.14 14.56
CA VAL A 679 9.52 23.41 16.01
C VAL A 679 9.53 22.12 16.83
N GLU A 680 8.92 21.03 16.36
CA GLU A 680 8.98 19.74 17.05
C GLU A 680 10.37 19.08 16.96
N GLN A 681 11.12 19.29 15.87
CA GLN A 681 12.51 18.87 15.72
C GLN A 681 13.44 19.70 16.62
N GLU A 682 13.26 21.01 16.70
CA GLU A 682 13.98 21.90 17.62
C GLU A 682 13.70 21.54 19.08
N LEU A 683 12.42 21.33 19.47
CA LEU A 683 12.06 20.86 20.81
C LEU A 683 12.60 19.45 21.13
N ARG A 684 12.86 18.62 20.11
CA ARG A 684 13.47 17.28 20.28
C ARG A 684 14.99 17.39 20.50
N LYS A 685 15.66 18.30 19.79
CA LYS A 685 17.06 18.66 20.05
C LYS A 685 17.22 19.28 21.44
N TRP A 686 16.43 20.30 21.75
CA TRP A 686 16.46 21.00 23.05
C TRP A 686 16.21 20.05 24.22
N ARG A 687 15.29 19.08 24.08
CA ARG A 687 15.16 18.00 25.08
C ARG A 687 16.45 17.20 25.21
N SER A 688 17.02 16.69 24.12
CA SER A 688 18.27 15.92 24.17
C SER A 688 19.44 16.72 24.78
N GLU A 689 19.52 18.02 24.47
CA GLU A 689 20.55 18.94 24.98
C GLU A 689 20.39 19.28 26.48
N HIS A 690 19.16 19.29 27.01
CA HIS A 690 18.90 19.52 28.44
C HIS A 690 18.75 18.24 29.28
N GLU A 691 18.42 17.11 28.66
CA GLU A 691 18.28 15.79 29.32
C GLU A 691 19.66 15.18 29.65
N GLU A 692 20.74 15.70 29.06
CA GLU A 692 22.13 15.44 29.44
C GLU A 692 22.68 16.37 30.56
N GLN A 693 21.89 17.32 31.12
CA GLN A 693 22.32 18.15 32.26
C GLN A 693 21.75 17.66 33.60
N PRO A 694 22.59 17.18 34.55
CA PRO A 694 22.15 16.88 35.91
C PRO A 694 21.71 18.16 36.66
N ASN A 695 20.51 18.12 37.26
CA ASN A 695 19.90 19.28 37.92
C ASN A 695 20.80 19.93 38.98
N ALA A 696 20.93 21.25 38.93
CA ALA A 696 21.45 22.07 40.01
C ALA A 696 20.45 23.19 40.35
N SER A 697 20.07 23.28 41.63
CA SER A 697 19.11 24.23 42.23
C SER A 697 17.64 24.11 41.79
N ASP A 698 16.83 23.58 42.72
CA ASP A 698 15.44 24.04 42.91
C ASP A 698 15.43 25.55 43.24
N GLY A 699 14.29 26.23 43.04
CA GLY A 699 14.14 27.65 43.36
C GLY A 699 13.29 28.47 42.37
N ALA A 700 11.99 28.20 42.30
CA ALA A 700 11.05 29.26 41.93
C ALA A 700 11.06 30.35 43.03
N PRO A 701 11.01 31.65 42.69
CA PRO A 701 9.68 32.21 42.48
C PRO A 701 9.54 33.37 41.45
N ASP A 702 8.29 33.54 41.05
CA ASP A 702 7.61 34.80 40.71
C ASP A 702 7.79 35.49 39.34
N LEU A 703 6.90 36.47 39.17
CA LEU A 703 6.42 37.11 37.95
C LEU A 703 7.40 38.01 37.17
N ALA A 704 7.03 38.14 35.88
CA ALA A 704 7.23 39.28 34.98
C ALA A 704 8.53 39.37 34.15
N ASN A 705 8.36 40.06 33.00
CA ASN A 705 9.38 40.51 32.05
C ASN A 705 10.16 39.45 31.26
N PHE A 706 9.56 38.97 30.16
CA PHE A 706 10.30 38.89 28.89
C PHE A 706 9.40 39.20 27.68
N SER A 707 9.11 40.48 27.48
CA SER A 707 8.63 40.99 26.20
C SER A 707 9.84 41.25 25.28
N TYR A 708 10.00 40.46 24.21
CA TYR A 708 10.55 40.91 22.91
C TYR A 708 10.64 39.72 21.94
N PHE A 709 9.62 39.55 21.09
CA PHE A 709 9.86 39.10 19.72
C PHE A 709 9.01 39.93 18.77
N LYS A 710 9.53 40.14 17.55
CA LYS A 710 9.26 41.35 16.77
C LYS A 710 8.44 41.03 15.51
N GLU A 711 7.13 41.22 15.56
CA GLU A 711 6.29 41.21 14.37
C GLU A 711 6.59 42.43 13.49
N THR A 712 7.44 42.25 12.47
CA THR A 712 7.60 43.23 11.39
C THR A 712 6.45 43.14 10.40
N GLY A 713 5.32 43.76 10.76
CA GLY A 713 4.27 44.11 9.80
C GLY A 713 4.61 45.40 9.06
N GLU A 714 5.02 45.32 7.80
CA GLU A 714 5.15 46.52 6.95
C GLU A 714 3.76 47.01 6.51
N SER A 715 3.53 48.32 6.60
CA SER A 715 2.25 48.96 6.27
C SER A 715 2.42 50.06 5.23
N ASN A 716 1.61 49.99 4.17
CA ASN A 716 1.31 51.09 3.22
C ASN A 716 -0.04 50.75 2.54
N SER A 717 -0.99 51.68 2.35
CA SER A 717 -1.07 53.08 2.77
C SER A 717 -2.54 53.54 2.88
N LEU A 718 -2.76 54.66 3.58
CA LEU A 718 -4.05 55.22 4.00
C LEU A 718 -4.84 55.93 2.86
N VAL A 719 -6.17 55.80 2.82
CA VAL A 719 -7.13 56.89 2.50
C VAL A 719 -8.40 56.77 3.39
N ASN A 720 -8.86 57.92 3.87
CA ASN A 720 -9.86 58.20 4.92
C ASN A 720 -11.32 57.73 4.69
N GLU A 721 -12.05 57.60 5.82
CA GLU A 721 -13.45 58.03 6.15
C GLU A 721 -14.62 57.71 5.17
N GLU A 722 -15.87 57.51 5.61
CA GLU A 722 -16.59 57.89 6.85
C GLU A 722 -17.34 56.70 7.52
N ASP A 723 -17.76 56.90 8.78
CA ASP A 723 -18.67 56.06 9.61
C ASP A 723 -19.71 57.04 10.23
N PRO A 724 -20.90 56.67 10.78
CA PRO A 724 -21.38 55.36 11.25
C PRO A 724 -22.78 54.97 10.65
N VAL A 725 -23.52 53.90 11.02
CA VAL A 725 -24.25 53.66 12.29
C VAL A 725 -24.81 52.22 12.42
N SER A 726 -24.56 51.60 13.59
CA SER A 726 -25.33 50.56 14.33
C SER A 726 -25.57 49.12 13.79
N HIS A 727 -24.90 48.18 14.48
CA HIS A 727 -25.50 47.08 15.30
C HIS A 727 -25.96 45.71 14.73
N VAL A 728 -25.82 44.74 15.66
CA VAL A 728 -26.40 43.37 15.78
C VAL A 728 -25.69 42.21 15.05
N ARG A 729 -25.18 41.28 15.88
CA ARG A 729 -24.72 39.91 15.57
C ARG A 729 -25.84 38.91 15.93
N PRO A 730 -26.19 37.98 15.04
CA PRO A 730 -26.12 36.53 15.37
C PRO A 730 -25.27 35.79 14.31
N GLN A 731 -24.38 34.84 14.64
CA GLN A 731 -24.67 33.49 15.16
C GLN A 731 -25.73 32.73 14.34
N THR A 732 -25.27 31.77 13.53
CA THR A 732 -26.11 30.87 12.73
C THR A 732 -26.19 29.48 13.35
N THR A 733 -27.40 28.98 13.57
CA THR A 733 -27.66 27.59 13.96
C THR A 733 -28.90 27.03 13.25
N SER A 734 -28.68 25.97 12.45
CA SER A 734 -29.53 24.78 12.23
C SER A 734 -31.04 24.88 11.86
N LEU A 735 -31.51 23.88 11.09
CA LEU A 735 -32.91 23.59 10.71
C LEU A 735 -33.63 24.67 9.84
N ARG A 736 -34.72 24.35 9.12
CA ARG A 736 -35.10 23.17 8.29
C ARG A 736 -36.34 23.56 7.45
N GLU A 737 -36.59 22.83 6.36
CA GLU A 737 -37.92 22.70 5.70
C GLU A 737 -38.55 23.99 5.09
N HIS A 738 -39.68 23.95 4.36
CA HIS A 738 -40.06 23.09 3.20
C HIS A 738 -41.35 23.68 2.55
N LEU A 739 -41.23 24.47 1.48
CA LEU A 739 -42.35 25.00 0.68
C LEU A 739 -41.90 24.95 -0.80
N GLN A 740 -42.58 24.35 -1.78
CA GLN A 740 -44.01 24.13 -2.08
C GLN A 740 -44.81 25.43 -2.29
N TRP A 741 -45.17 25.65 -3.56
CA TRP A 741 -45.88 26.82 -4.07
C TRP A 741 -47.26 26.39 -4.57
N ASN A 742 -48.32 27.10 -4.16
CA ASN A 742 -49.69 26.88 -4.60
C ASN A 742 -50.23 28.13 -5.31
N GLU A 743 -51.08 27.92 -6.31
CA GLU A 743 -51.79 28.99 -7.02
C GLU A 743 -52.97 29.52 -6.19
N THR A 744 -53.43 30.75 -6.48
CA THR A 744 -54.80 31.18 -6.15
C THR A 744 -55.29 32.19 -7.18
N THR A 745 -56.53 32.03 -7.63
CA THR A 745 -57.14 32.81 -8.71
C THR A 745 -58.19 33.81 -8.18
N ASN A 746 -58.31 34.98 -8.84
CA ASN A 746 -59.44 35.93 -8.86
C ASN A 746 -59.01 37.13 -9.75
N THR A 747 -59.85 37.85 -10.51
CA THR A 747 -61.29 37.74 -10.83
C THR A 747 -61.56 38.33 -12.22
N MET A 748 -62.65 37.95 -12.90
CA MET A 748 -63.04 38.46 -14.24
C MET A 748 -63.91 39.72 -14.17
N PRO A 749 -63.94 40.52 -15.26
CA PRO A 749 -65.23 40.89 -15.84
C PRO A 749 -65.34 40.72 -17.38
N LYS A 750 -66.58 40.52 -17.84
CA LYS A 750 -67.07 40.44 -19.24
C LYS A 750 -68.37 41.31 -19.32
N PRO A 751 -69.00 41.62 -20.48
CA PRO A 751 -68.99 40.92 -21.79
C PRO A 751 -68.79 41.88 -23.02
N LYS A 752 -68.83 41.45 -24.30
CA LYS A 752 -70.04 41.14 -25.12
C LYS A 752 -69.69 40.54 -26.51
N LEU A 753 -70.55 39.63 -27.01
CA LEU A 753 -70.84 39.17 -28.42
C LEU A 753 -69.68 39.11 -29.46
N GLY A 754 -69.41 38.02 -30.21
CA GLY A 754 -70.06 36.70 -30.41
C GLY A 754 -69.16 35.78 -31.29
N ARG A 755 -69.55 34.97 -32.30
CA ARG A 755 -70.87 34.53 -32.83
C ARG A 755 -70.74 33.34 -33.85
N ARG A 756 -70.73 32.06 -33.39
CA ARG A 756 -70.79 30.77 -34.19
C ARG A 756 -69.48 30.36 -34.92
N PHE A 757 -68.87 29.20 -34.62
CA PHE A 757 -69.13 27.80 -35.07
C PHE A 757 -68.79 27.50 -36.55
N PHE A 758 -67.88 26.53 -36.78
CA PHE A 758 -68.09 25.33 -37.63
C PHE A 758 -66.96 24.30 -37.42
N SER A 759 -67.24 23.01 -37.63
CA SER A 759 -66.27 21.91 -37.59
C SER A 759 -66.76 20.73 -38.44
N PRO A 760 -65.95 20.17 -39.37
CA PRO A 760 -66.32 18.96 -40.12
C PRO A 760 -65.58 17.70 -39.63
N ARG A 761 -66.32 16.59 -39.51
CA ARG A 761 -65.76 15.23 -39.59
C ARG A 761 -65.62 14.84 -41.06
N ILE A 762 -64.56 14.12 -41.42
CA ILE A 762 -64.54 13.20 -42.57
C ILE A 762 -63.97 11.85 -42.09
N VAL A 763 -64.37 10.77 -42.75
CA VAL A 763 -64.14 9.38 -42.36
C VAL A 763 -63.68 8.59 -43.61
N ILE A 764 -63.23 7.35 -43.41
CA ILE A 764 -63.12 6.23 -44.37
C ILE A 764 -61.68 5.84 -44.76
N SER A 765 -61.45 4.55 -44.55
CA SER A 765 -60.27 3.69 -44.77
C SER A 765 -59.71 3.63 -46.19
N LEU A 766 -58.50 3.06 -46.30
CA LEU A 766 -58.34 1.81 -47.06
C LEU A 766 -57.22 0.92 -46.49
N ALA A 767 -57.25 -0.39 -46.75
CA ALA A 767 -56.25 -1.35 -46.32
C ALA A 767 -55.44 -1.91 -47.51
N ARG A 768 -54.20 -2.36 -47.26
CA ARG A 768 -53.50 -3.27 -48.19
C ARG A 768 -52.48 -4.16 -47.48
N LYS A 769 -52.58 -5.48 -47.71
CA LYS A 769 -51.58 -6.49 -47.30
C LYS A 769 -50.31 -6.38 -48.14
N LYS A 770 -49.15 -6.75 -47.59
CA LYS A 770 -48.31 -7.82 -48.17
C LYS A 770 -47.37 -8.44 -47.12
N ALA A 771 -46.79 -9.59 -47.47
CA ALA A 771 -45.83 -10.36 -46.68
C ALA A 771 -44.72 -10.89 -47.62
N GLN A 772 -43.74 -11.62 -47.05
CA GLN A 772 -42.57 -12.21 -47.73
C GLN A 772 -41.51 -11.18 -48.17
N SER A 773 -40.21 -11.49 -48.27
CA SER A 773 -39.52 -12.79 -48.16
C SER A 773 -38.09 -12.67 -47.59
N SER A 774 -37.63 -13.73 -46.93
CA SER A 774 -36.24 -14.23 -46.86
C SER A 774 -35.06 -13.27 -47.05
N LYS A 775 -34.26 -13.11 -45.99
CA LYS A 775 -32.94 -13.78 -45.95
C LYS A 775 -32.56 -14.13 -44.52
#